data_AF-A0A9D9LLR2-F1
#
_entry.id   AF-A0A9D9LLR2-F1
#
_cell.length_a   1.000
_cell.length_b   1.000
_cell.length_c   1.000
_cell.angle_alpha   90.00
_cell.angle_beta   90.00
_cell.angle_gamma   90.00
#
_symmetry.space_group_name_H-M   'P 1'
#
loop_
_entity.id
_entity.type
_entity.pdbx_description
1 polymer ?
#
loop_
_entity_poly.entity_id
_entity_poly.type
_entity_poly.pdbx_seq_one_letter_code
_entity_poly.pdbx_strand_id
1 'polypeptide(L)'
;MGFLRGKIGKISPDNAAEIVEAVKNYYEWVCTPDVISWFANLYDPAIGGYYYSNSARDNVGYLPDAESTSQALGLWEKFGVPSPYSEIPEWMRLQMIAFLKGLQDPKTGYFYHPQWTKEEVDSHLSRRARDLSKSVSTLRALGSAPTYDTPEGDKGDGILADGTPVTGGDISAVSAKLTSRLGSSAYGAASRVVAVASSVAIPSHMVDDVAFKAYLAECEAANSIPVGQSGHRSFYAIGNEIGSQISQIKKRDADLKAAGANYSLGMILYEWYNEHQNKETGLWDEGVNYDATNALLKICGTYTELGKLFPNADLAISSCIEMLSSPDPVEATVYVYNIWMALDNIFKNLSSNFAQGDPKNAQLVADSRAKLFDSAPSTIEISARKQLTFKKNDGSFSYMPNETATTSQGMRFAVPRTNEGDINATTIAMGGTIGNCLDALGLSGAAPSYFTRADMYYYIYLLEGLGPVIKDESETVIDYLTFDDDTVGNAPTGSLLSKEEGKTGLGTLTVVEDKYGETQGNLAAEFTTVSKSSDTLRLSSQSGSLTASCFVFEADINMVESDEAYVMQLLLQPQTYMLGLKVANGRVGLLESSSATWKYAKEVDLGVSAALGEWFNVRVEYYVGDRDSVRIMVYFNGELIAITDNYYDPKG
;
A
#
# COMPACT_ATOMS: atom_id res chain seq x y z
N MET A 1 22.85 -0.92 25.09
CA MET A 1 22.77 0.32 25.89
C MET A 1 24.11 0.99 26.19
N GLY A 2 25.13 0.32 26.75
CA GLY A 2 26.42 0.95 27.05
C GLY A 2 27.13 1.60 25.84
N PHE A 3 27.09 0.94 24.67
CA PHE A 3 27.58 1.50 23.40
C PHE A 3 26.85 2.78 22.98
N LEU A 4 25.52 2.78 23.08
CA LEU A 4 24.67 3.92 22.74
C LEU A 4 24.98 5.12 23.65
N ARG A 5 25.10 4.89 24.97
CA ARG A 5 25.52 5.91 25.94
C ARG A 5 26.86 6.54 25.58
N GLY A 6 27.82 5.73 25.14
CA GLY A 6 29.14 6.21 24.71
C GLY A 6 29.11 7.04 23.42
N LYS A 7 28.21 6.73 22.47
CA LYS A 7 28.02 7.56 21.27
C LYS A 7 27.31 8.87 21.61
N ILE A 8 26.21 8.82 22.36
CA ILE A 8 25.44 10.02 22.70
C ILE A 8 26.26 10.95 23.59
N GLY A 9 27.00 10.43 24.57
CA GLY A 9 27.83 11.24 25.46
C GLY A 9 28.95 12.01 24.76
N LYS A 10 29.28 11.69 23.50
CA LYS A 10 30.20 12.49 22.68
C LYS A 10 29.52 13.66 21.98
N ILE A 11 28.20 13.63 21.84
CA ILE A 11 27.40 14.61 21.10
C ILE A 11 26.65 15.53 22.07
N SER A 12 25.95 14.93 23.05
CA SER A 12 25.21 15.63 24.10
C SER A 12 25.45 14.92 25.44
N PRO A 13 26.49 15.30 26.20
CA PRO A 13 26.82 14.68 27.48
C PRO A 13 25.68 14.78 28.50
N ASP A 14 24.96 15.90 28.50
CA ASP A 14 23.97 16.24 29.53
C ASP A 14 22.68 15.41 29.38
N ASN A 15 22.25 15.14 28.14
CA ASN A 15 21.01 14.37 27.88
C ASN A 15 21.27 12.87 27.62
N ALA A 16 22.53 12.43 27.63
CA ALA A 16 22.88 11.07 27.20
C ALA A 16 22.21 9.96 28.01
N ALA A 17 22.04 10.16 29.32
CA ALA A 17 21.38 9.17 30.17
C ALA A 17 19.88 9.08 29.88
N GLU A 18 19.22 10.22 29.71
CA GLU A 18 17.77 10.31 29.48
C GLU A 18 17.38 9.76 28.11
N ILE A 19 18.15 10.08 27.06
CA ILE A 19 17.91 9.52 25.72
C ILE A 19 18.09 8.00 25.72
N VAL A 20 19.12 7.48 26.39
CA VAL A 20 19.33 6.03 26.49
C VAL A 20 18.16 5.35 27.22
N GLU A 21 17.64 5.97 28.29
CA GLU A 21 16.48 5.43 29.00
C GLU A 21 15.21 5.50 28.15
N ALA A 22 14.97 6.60 27.44
CA ALA A 22 13.82 6.72 26.52
C ALA A 22 13.88 5.67 25.38
N VAL A 23 15.06 5.43 24.81
CA VAL A 23 15.27 4.37 23.80
C VAL A 23 15.03 2.99 24.40
N LYS A 24 15.51 2.75 25.63
CA LYS A 24 15.25 1.49 26.35
C LYS A 24 13.76 1.29 26.59
N ASN A 25 13.07 2.31 27.10
CA ASN A 25 11.62 2.30 27.32
C ASN A 25 10.87 2.02 26.02
N TYR A 26 11.27 2.63 24.90
CA TYR A 26 10.70 2.35 23.59
C TYR A 26 10.75 0.85 23.27
N TYR A 27 11.93 0.23 23.39
CA TYR A 27 12.08 -1.20 23.12
C TYR A 27 11.28 -2.06 24.09
N GLU A 28 11.31 -1.76 25.38
CA GLU A 28 10.57 -2.53 26.40
C GLU A 28 9.04 -2.47 26.18
N TRP A 29 8.51 -1.35 25.71
CA TRP A 29 7.07 -1.20 25.50
C TRP A 29 6.62 -1.74 24.14
N VAL A 30 7.35 -1.39 23.08
CA VAL A 30 6.95 -1.68 21.69
C VAL A 30 7.33 -3.11 21.31
N CYS A 31 8.53 -3.56 21.67
CA CYS A 31 9.12 -4.79 21.17
C CYS A 31 9.01 -5.95 22.17
N THR A 32 7.81 -6.54 22.31
CA THR A 32 7.58 -7.65 23.25
C THR A 32 7.81 -9.02 22.60
N PRO A 33 8.24 -10.06 23.35
CA PRO A 33 8.43 -11.41 22.83
C PRO A 33 7.18 -12.09 22.25
N ASP A 34 5.97 -11.59 22.54
CA ASP A 34 4.72 -12.19 22.04
C ASP A 34 4.67 -12.23 20.50
N VAL A 35 5.24 -11.20 19.85
CA VAL A 35 5.26 -11.06 18.38
C VAL A 35 6.04 -12.18 17.69
N ILE A 36 6.90 -12.91 18.41
CA ILE A 36 7.73 -13.98 17.84
C ILE A 36 6.85 -15.12 17.34
N SER A 37 5.83 -15.49 18.11
CA SER A 37 4.92 -16.59 17.73
C SER A 37 4.04 -16.18 16.56
N TRP A 38 3.52 -14.94 16.59
CA TRP A 38 2.81 -14.35 15.46
C TRP A 38 3.67 -14.33 14.19
N PHE A 39 4.92 -13.86 14.30
CA PHE A 39 5.82 -13.75 13.16
C PHE A 39 6.20 -15.11 12.57
N ALA A 40 6.38 -16.14 13.41
CA ALA A 40 6.65 -17.50 12.94
C ALA A 40 5.45 -18.05 12.17
N ASN A 41 4.25 -17.80 12.68
CA ASN A 41 2.99 -18.24 12.11
C ASN A 41 2.68 -17.68 10.71
N LEU A 42 3.33 -16.60 10.28
CA LEU A 42 3.16 -16.02 8.95
C LEU A 42 4.06 -16.63 7.88
N TYR A 43 5.06 -17.44 8.25
CA TYR A 43 5.92 -18.11 7.29
C TYR A 43 5.24 -19.36 6.72
N ASP A 44 5.23 -19.49 5.40
CA ASP A 44 4.79 -20.70 4.71
C ASP A 44 5.99 -21.61 4.41
N PRO A 45 6.16 -22.77 5.08
CA PRO A 45 7.29 -23.67 4.83
C PRO A 45 7.21 -24.39 3.48
N ALA A 46 6.03 -24.51 2.88
CA ALA A 46 5.84 -25.15 1.58
C ALA A 46 6.19 -24.21 0.43
N ILE A 47 5.79 -22.94 0.53
CA ILE A 47 6.03 -21.92 -0.50
C ILE A 47 7.40 -21.25 -0.30
N GLY A 48 7.81 -20.98 0.94
CA GLY A 48 9.04 -20.28 1.28
C GLY A 48 8.89 -18.75 1.42
N GLY A 49 7.68 -18.23 1.49
CA GLY A 49 7.41 -16.80 1.65
C GLY A 49 6.69 -16.46 2.96
N TYR A 50 6.55 -15.17 3.25
CA TYR A 50 5.70 -14.68 4.36
C TYR A 50 4.39 -14.10 3.85
N TYR A 51 3.31 -14.43 4.55
CA TYR A 51 2.02 -13.76 4.43
C TYR A 51 2.05 -12.37 5.06
N TYR A 52 1.20 -11.47 4.55
CA TYR A 52 1.09 -10.11 5.06
C TYR A 52 0.49 -10.03 6.48
N SER A 53 -0.52 -10.86 6.76
CA SER A 53 -1.25 -10.96 8.04
C SER A 53 -1.84 -12.37 8.24
N ASN A 54 -2.47 -12.64 9.40
CA ASN A 54 -3.07 -13.96 9.65
C ASN A 54 -4.26 -14.23 8.71
N SER A 55 -5.11 -13.24 8.46
CA SER A 55 -6.22 -13.42 7.51
C SER A 55 -5.73 -13.72 6.10
N ALA A 56 -4.64 -13.08 5.65
CA ALA A 56 -4.01 -13.41 4.38
C ALA A 56 -3.47 -14.85 4.36
N ARG A 57 -2.94 -15.33 5.49
CA ARG A 57 -2.50 -16.71 5.64
C ARG A 57 -3.68 -17.69 5.60
N ASP A 58 -4.77 -17.38 6.27
CA ASP A 58 -5.85 -18.33 6.51
C ASP A 58 -6.86 -18.37 5.35
N ASN A 59 -6.96 -17.34 4.51
CA ASN A 59 -8.00 -17.27 3.47
C ASN A 59 -7.50 -17.61 2.06
N VAL A 60 -8.36 -18.24 1.26
CA VAL A 60 -8.14 -18.46 -0.18
C VAL A 60 -8.05 -17.11 -0.91
N GLY A 61 -7.28 -17.07 -2.01
CA GLY A 61 -7.07 -15.85 -2.81
C GLY A 61 -5.90 -14.99 -2.34
N TYR A 62 -5.32 -15.28 -1.18
CA TYR A 62 -4.13 -14.60 -0.66
C TYR A 62 -2.95 -15.56 -0.56
N LEU A 63 -1.78 -15.11 -0.98
CA LEU A 63 -0.51 -15.84 -1.04
C LEU A 63 0.59 -15.03 -0.36
N PRO A 64 1.70 -15.68 0.04
CA PRO A 64 2.91 -14.97 0.41
C PRO A 64 3.38 -14.07 -0.72
N ASP A 65 3.94 -12.91 -0.39
CA ASP A 65 4.41 -11.94 -1.38
C ASP A 65 5.84 -11.43 -1.11
N ALA A 66 6.43 -10.77 -2.11
CA ALA A 66 7.82 -10.35 -2.10
C ALA A 66 8.06 -9.17 -1.15
N GLU A 67 7.07 -8.27 -1.01
CA GLU A 67 7.12 -7.16 -0.07
C GLU A 67 7.08 -7.67 1.37
N SER A 68 6.10 -8.52 1.70
CA SER A 68 5.96 -9.13 3.03
C SER A 68 7.20 -9.96 3.40
N THR A 69 7.73 -10.75 2.45
CA THR A 69 8.95 -11.55 2.68
C THR A 69 10.19 -10.68 2.89
N SER A 70 10.32 -9.59 2.13
CA SER A 70 11.43 -8.63 2.31
C SER A 70 11.36 -7.90 3.64
N GLN A 71 10.15 -7.48 4.05
CA GLN A 71 9.91 -6.84 5.33
C GLN A 71 10.15 -7.79 6.51
N ALA A 72 9.74 -9.06 6.38
CA ALA A 72 10.03 -10.11 7.35
C ALA A 72 11.54 -10.26 7.61
N LEU A 73 12.38 -10.26 6.56
CA LEU A 73 13.83 -10.27 6.74
C LEU A 73 14.35 -9.01 7.45
N GLY A 74 13.73 -7.85 7.19
CA GLY A 74 14.01 -6.64 7.96
C GLY A 74 13.75 -6.81 9.47
N LEU A 75 12.74 -7.60 9.86
CA LEU A 75 12.51 -7.98 11.27
C LEU A 75 13.60 -8.92 11.78
N TRP A 76 14.06 -9.89 10.98
CA TRP A 76 15.18 -10.79 11.34
C TRP A 76 16.46 -10.06 11.72
N GLU A 77 16.79 -8.95 11.03
CA GLU A 77 17.93 -8.12 11.45
C GLU A 77 17.76 -7.61 12.89
N LYS A 78 16.52 -7.34 13.28
CA LYS A 78 16.21 -6.89 14.64
C LYS A 78 16.18 -8.04 15.66
N PHE A 79 15.95 -9.27 15.20
CA PHE A 79 16.27 -10.51 15.93
C PHE A 79 17.78 -10.73 16.15
N GLY A 80 18.62 -9.80 15.71
CA GLY A 80 20.07 -9.90 15.88
C GLY A 80 20.70 -10.87 14.89
N VAL A 81 19.99 -11.24 13.82
CA VAL A 81 20.56 -11.99 12.69
C VAL A 81 21.16 -10.99 11.71
N PRO A 82 22.49 -10.83 11.66
CA PRO A 82 23.09 -9.85 10.77
C PRO A 82 22.95 -10.27 9.31
N SER A 83 22.76 -9.29 8.41
CA SER A 83 22.99 -9.47 6.97
C SER A 83 24.44 -9.94 6.74
N PRO A 84 24.71 -10.99 5.93
CA PRO A 84 23.84 -11.59 4.90
C PRO A 84 22.96 -12.76 5.37
N TYR A 85 22.32 -12.65 6.54
CA TYR A 85 21.35 -13.63 7.07
C TYR A 85 21.89 -15.06 7.16
N SER A 86 23.20 -15.21 7.38
CA SER A 86 23.90 -16.50 7.41
C SER A 86 23.48 -17.41 8.56
N GLU A 87 22.69 -16.89 9.51
CA GLU A 87 22.17 -17.64 10.65
C GLU A 87 20.73 -18.09 10.48
N ILE A 88 20.07 -17.70 9.37
CA ILE A 88 18.79 -18.30 8.99
C ILE A 88 19.06 -19.77 8.62
N PRO A 89 18.21 -20.73 9.05
CA PRO A 89 18.35 -22.12 8.66
C PRO A 89 18.48 -22.28 7.14
N GLU A 90 19.46 -23.06 6.69
CA GLU A 90 19.79 -23.19 5.26
C GLU A 90 18.58 -23.62 4.42
N TRP A 91 17.76 -24.53 4.94
CA TRP A 91 16.54 -24.99 4.27
C TRP A 91 15.56 -23.83 4.01
N MET A 92 15.39 -22.94 4.99
CA MET A 92 14.49 -21.78 4.91
C MET A 92 15.04 -20.75 3.93
N ARG A 93 16.36 -20.48 4.00
CA ARG A 93 17.05 -19.57 3.09
C ARG A 93 16.89 -20.01 1.64
N LEU A 94 17.09 -21.30 1.36
CA LEU A 94 16.93 -21.87 0.01
C LEU A 94 15.48 -21.81 -0.48
N GLN A 95 14.50 -22.05 0.41
CA GLN A 95 13.08 -21.94 0.07
C GLN A 95 12.67 -20.50 -0.28
N MET A 96 13.12 -19.49 0.47
CA MET A 96 12.89 -18.09 0.13
C MET A 96 13.51 -17.69 -1.22
N ILE A 97 14.71 -18.19 -1.50
CA ILE A 97 15.36 -17.97 -2.81
C ILE A 97 14.53 -18.59 -3.93
N ALA A 98 14.07 -19.83 -3.74
CA ALA A 98 13.24 -20.52 -4.72
C ALA A 98 11.91 -19.79 -4.95
N PHE A 99 11.23 -19.38 -3.88
CA PHE A 99 10.02 -18.57 -3.92
C PHE A 99 10.19 -17.31 -4.78
N LEU A 100 11.16 -16.45 -4.43
CA LEU A 100 11.36 -15.18 -5.13
C LEU A 100 11.77 -15.37 -6.59
N LYS A 101 12.60 -16.37 -6.88
CA LYS A 101 12.97 -16.72 -8.26
C LYS A 101 11.77 -17.24 -9.07
N GLY A 102 10.86 -17.95 -8.42
CA GLY A 102 9.63 -18.46 -9.03
C GLY A 102 8.66 -17.36 -9.47
N LEU A 103 8.72 -16.18 -8.84
CA LEU A 103 7.92 -15.02 -9.23
C LEU A 103 8.46 -14.31 -10.48
N GLN A 104 9.70 -14.58 -10.90
CA GLN A 104 10.35 -13.82 -11.96
C GLN A 104 9.89 -14.29 -13.35
N ASP A 105 9.34 -13.36 -14.14
CA ASP A 105 8.96 -13.59 -15.53
C ASP A 105 10.21 -13.70 -16.44
N PRO A 106 10.37 -14.78 -17.21
CA PRO A 106 11.56 -14.99 -18.04
C PRO A 106 11.71 -14.02 -19.21
N LYS A 107 10.62 -13.38 -19.64
CA LYS A 107 10.60 -12.49 -20.81
C LYS A 107 10.87 -11.04 -20.41
N THR A 108 10.30 -10.60 -19.30
CA THR A 108 10.37 -9.19 -18.88
C THR A 108 11.36 -8.96 -17.74
N GLY A 109 11.71 -10.00 -16.98
CA GLY A 109 12.60 -9.90 -15.82
C GLY A 109 11.94 -9.31 -14.56
N TYR A 110 10.67 -8.90 -14.63
CA TYR A 110 9.88 -8.44 -13.49
C TYR A 110 9.38 -9.62 -12.64
N PHE A 111 8.90 -9.30 -11.45
CA PHE A 111 8.39 -10.27 -10.48
C PHE A 111 6.86 -10.11 -10.39
N TYR A 112 6.12 -11.18 -10.65
CA TYR A 112 4.66 -11.19 -10.64
C TYR A 112 4.15 -12.26 -9.67
N HIS A 113 3.12 -11.91 -8.90
CA HIS A 113 2.52 -12.79 -7.91
C HIS A 113 1.34 -13.55 -8.50
N PRO A 114 1.18 -14.86 -8.25
CA PRO A 114 0.06 -15.64 -8.79
C PRO A 114 -1.32 -15.18 -8.33
N GLN A 115 -1.40 -14.43 -7.22
CA GLN A 115 -2.67 -13.89 -6.70
C GLN A 115 -3.18 -12.68 -7.49
N TRP A 116 -2.40 -12.15 -8.44
CA TRP A 116 -2.80 -11.05 -9.32
C TRP A 116 -2.45 -11.38 -10.77
N THR A 117 -3.24 -10.88 -11.69
CA THR A 117 -2.93 -10.94 -13.13
C THR A 117 -1.74 -10.04 -13.46
N LYS A 118 -1.09 -10.35 -14.58
CA LYS A 118 0.04 -9.55 -15.06
C LYS A 118 -0.42 -8.14 -15.46
N GLU A 119 -1.60 -8.07 -16.07
CA GLU A 119 -2.25 -6.86 -16.53
C GLU A 119 -2.56 -5.91 -15.36
N GLU A 120 -3.08 -6.43 -14.25
CA GLU A 120 -3.27 -5.65 -13.01
C GLU A 120 -1.93 -5.11 -12.48
N VAL A 121 -0.89 -5.94 -12.39
CA VAL A 121 0.41 -5.46 -11.89
C VAL A 121 1.04 -4.44 -12.84
N ASP A 122 0.89 -4.62 -14.16
CA ASP A 122 1.43 -3.71 -15.16
C ASP A 122 0.66 -2.37 -15.22
N SER A 123 -0.63 -2.33 -14.88
CA SER A 123 -1.40 -1.09 -14.71
C SER A 123 -1.00 -0.33 -13.44
N HIS A 124 -0.43 -1.01 -12.44
CA HIS A 124 0.10 -0.43 -11.20
C HIS A 124 1.64 -0.33 -11.20
N LEU A 125 2.20 0.65 -11.93
CA LEU A 125 3.65 0.87 -12.04
C LEU A 125 4.39 0.89 -10.70
N SER A 126 3.78 1.47 -9.65
CA SER A 126 4.37 1.52 -8.31
C SER A 126 4.49 0.13 -7.66
N ARG A 127 3.51 -0.77 -7.90
CA ARG A 127 3.59 -2.16 -7.43
C ARG A 127 4.69 -2.90 -8.16
N ARG A 128 4.69 -2.87 -9.49
CA ARG A 128 5.69 -3.57 -10.31
C ARG A 128 7.12 -3.17 -9.92
N ALA A 129 7.36 -1.87 -9.74
CA ALA A 129 8.66 -1.38 -9.31
C ALA A 129 9.03 -1.82 -7.88
N ARG A 130 8.04 -1.84 -6.98
CA ARG A 130 8.24 -2.30 -5.61
C ARG A 130 8.61 -3.77 -5.56
N ASP A 131 7.91 -4.64 -6.29
CA ASP A 131 8.20 -6.07 -6.35
C ASP A 131 9.57 -6.38 -6.93
N LEU A 132 9.96 -5.67 -7.99
CA LEU A 132 11.33 -5.74 -8.52
C LEU A 132 12.37 -5.37 -7.45
N SER A 133 12.20 -4.20 -6.80
CA SER A 133 13.15 -3.72 -5.80
C SER A 133 13.26 -4.66 -4.59
N LYS A 134 12.12 -5.11 -4.07
CA LYS A 134 12.04 -5.99 -2.90
C LYS A 134 12.57 -7.39 -3.20
N SER A 135 12.25 -7.97 -4.36
CA SER A 135 12.77 -9.28 -4.75
C SER A 135 14.28 -9.27 -4.99
N VAL A 136 14.79 -8.30 -5.73
CA VAL A 136 16.23 -8.19 -6.04
C VAL A 136 17.06 -7.95 -4.79
N SER A 137 16.63 -7.00 -3.94
CA SER A 137 17.34 -6.70 -2.69
C SER A 137 17.33 -7.89 -1.73
N THR A 138 16.20 -8.60 -1.64
CA THR A 138 16.07 -9.79 -0.80
C THR A 138 16.91 -10.95 -1.30
N LEU A 139 16.86 -11.28 -2.60
CA LEU A 139 17.70 -12.31 -3.19
C LEU A 139 19.18 -12.04 -2.90
N ARG A 140 19.63 -10.79 -3.09
CA ARG A 140 21.01 -10.38 -2.79
C ARG A 140 21.36 -10.56 -1.33
N ALA A 141 20.47 -10.16 -0.42
CA ALA A 141 20.71 -10.29 1.01
C ALA A 141 20.74 -11.76 1.48
N LEU A 142 20.02 -12.66 0.78
CA LEU A 142 20.05 -14.11 0.99
C LEU A 142 21.24 -14.80 0.28
N GLY A 143 22.13 -14.05 -0.38
CA GLY A 143 23.30 -14.57 -1.10
C GLY A 143 22.97 -15.18 -2.47
N SER A 144 21.90 -14.72 -3.13
CA SER A 144 21.48 -15.13 -4.47
C SER A 144 21.35 -13.92 -5.42
N ALA A 145 21.17 -14.20 -6.70
CA ALA A 145 20.79 -13.23 -7.73
C ALA A 145 19.43 -13.62 -8.36
N PRO A 146 18.79 -12.71 -9.11
CA PRO A 146 17.69 -13.04 -10.01
C PRO A 146 18.06 -14.16 -10.99
N THR A 147 17.07 -14.92 -11.46
CA THR A 147 17.26 -16.00 -12.44
C THR A 147 17.47 -15.45 -13.84
N TYR A 148 16.68 -14.42 -14.20
CA TYR A 148 16.70 -13.76 -15.50
C TYR A 148 17.22 -12.33 -15.36
N ASP A 149 17.64 -11.75 -16.48
CA ASP A 149 18.00 -10.33 -16.55
C ASP A 149 16.84 -9.49 -16.03
N THR A 150 17.12 -8.61 -15.06
CA THR A 150 16.15 -7.60 -14.66
C THR A 150 16.00 -6.57 -15.79
N PRO A 151 14.91 -5.78 -15.82
CA PRO A 151 14.76 -4.65 -16.74
C PRO A 151 15.93 -3.65 -16.68
N GLU A 152 16.70 -3.67 -15.59
CA GLU A 152 17.87 -2.84 -15.36
C GLU A 152 19.17 -3.43 -15.91
N GLY A 153 19.12 -4.64 -16.47
CA GLY A 153 20.31 -5.37 -16.95
C GLY A 153 21.20 -5.91 -15.81
N ASP A 154 20.71 -5.88 -14.57
CA ASP A 154 21.46 -6.37 -13.40
C ASP A 154 21.27 -7.90 -13.32
N LYS A 155 22.27 -8.68 -13.74
CA LYS A 155 22.38 -10.12 -13.40
C LYS A 155 22.84 -10.35 -11.96
N GLY A 156 23.17 -9.28 -11.22
CA GLY A 156 23.83 -9.35 -9.93
C GLY A 156 25.27 -9.85 -10.09
N ASP A 157 26.25 -9.05 -9.70
CA ASP A 157 27.68 -9.38 -9.67
C ASP A 157 28.06 -10.52 -8.67
N GLY A 158 27.14 -11.45 -8.37
CA GLY A 158 27.30 -12.54 -7.40
C GLY A 158 27.70 -13.89 -8.00
N ILE A 159 27.84 -13.98 -9.33
CA ILE A 159 28.31 -15.17 -10.03
C ILE A 159 29.52 -14.76 -10.88
N LEU A 160 30.67 -15.38 -10.63
CA LEU A 160 31.83 -15.20 -11.50
C LEU A 160 31.47 -15.61 -12.93
N ALA A 161 32.16 -15.09 -13.95
CA ALA A 161 31.87 -15.37 -15.37
C ALA A 161 31.88 -16.88 -15.75
N ASP A 162 32.33 -17.75 -14.86
CA ASP A 162 32.37 -19.21 -15.00
C ASP A 162 31.23 -19.98 -14.29
N GLY A 163 30.27 -19.27 -13.68
CA GLY A 163 29.13 -19.92 -13.00
C GLY A 163 29.40 -20.31 -11.55
N THR A 164 30.58 -19.97 -10.98
CA THR A 164 30.91 -20.31 -9.60
C THR A 164 30.22 -19.35 -8.62
N PRO A 165 29.47 -19.85 -7.62
CA PRO A 165 28.96 -19.03 -6.53
C PRO A 165 30.12 -18.42 -5.74
N VAL A 166 30.05 -17.13 -5.40
CA VAL A 166 31.03 -16.51 -4.49
C VAL A 166 30.87 -17.14 -3.11
N THR A 167 31.65 -18.18 -2.83
CA THR A 167 31.65 -18.87 -1.54
C THR A 167 32.68 -18.22 -0.61
N GLY A 168 32.17 -17.68 0.51
CA GLY A 168 32.83 -17.70 1.83
C GLY A 168 34.05 -16.82 2.11
N GLY A 169 34.63 -16.08 1.15
CA GLY A 169 35.91 -15.39 1.40
C GLY A 169 35.85 -13.92 1.81
N ASP A 170 34.94 -13.13 1.23
CA ASP A 170 35.04 -11.66 1.30
C ASP A 170 33.70 -10.94 1.40
N ILE A 171 32.79 -11.52 2.20
CA ILE A 171 31.52 -10.90 2.57
C ILE A 171 31.77 -9.55 3.27
N SER A 172 32.89 -9.37 3.97
CA SER A 172 33.22 -8.12 4.66
C SER A 172 33.52 -6.96 3.71
N ALA A 173 34.24 -7.17 2.60
CA ALA A 173 34.48 -6.10 1.62
C ALA A 173 33.21 -5.76 0.82
N VAL A 174 32.38 -6.76 0.51
CA VAL A 174 31.07 -6.55 -0.14
C VAL A 174 30.10 -5.85 0.81
N SER A 175 30.05 -6.24 2.09
CA SER A 175 29.23 -5.63 3.15
C SER A 175 29.65 -4.19 3.44
N ALA A 176 30.95 -3.87 3.52
CA ALA A 176 31.42 -2.50 3.74
C ALA A 176 31.09 -1.57 2.56
N LYS A 177 31.10 -2.12 1.32
CA LYS A 177 30.69 -1.41 0.09
C LYS A 177 29.15 -1.31 -0.03
N LEU A 178 28.41 -2.21 0.62
CA LEU A 178 26.94 -2.23 0.72
C LEU A 178 26.41 -1.22 1.72
N THR A 179 26.98 -1.12 2.94
CA THR A 179 26.55 -0.15 3.95
C THR A 179 26.79 1.30 3.53
N SER A 180 27.84 1.56 2.73
CA SER A 180 28.11 2.90 2.19
C SER A 180 27.22 3.30 1.00
N ARG A 181 26.51 2.35 0.38
CA ARG A 181 25.63 2.57 -0.78
C ARG A 181 24.14 2.45 -0.43
N LEU A 182 23.81 1.84 0.70
CA LEU A 182 22.44 1.63 1.16
C LEU A 182 22.10 2.63 2.26
N GLY A 183 21.67 3.83 1.85
CA GLY A 183 20.80 4.64 2.72
C GLY A 183 19.51 3.86 2.95
N SER A 184 19.19 3.61 4.22
CA SER A 184 18.02 2.90 4.76
C SER A 184 16.64 3.52 4.41
N SER A 185 16.55 4.44 3.46
CA SER A 185 15.27 5.09 3.17
C SER A 185 14.43 4.25 2.21
N ALA A 186 13.15 4.05 2.54
CA ALA A 186 12.13 3.58 1.62
C ALA A 186 12.06 4.41 0.31
N TYR A 187 12.62 5.63 0.32
CA TYR A 187 12.75 6.52 -0.82
C TYR A 187 13.85 6.09 -1.81
N GLY A 188 14.94 5.47 -1.35
CA GLY A 188 15.99 4.91 -2.22
C GLY A 188 15.55 3.68 -3.03
N ALA A 189 14.39 3.11 -2.71
CA ALA A 189 13.73 2.10 -3.54
C ALA A 189 12.90 2.74 -4.67
N ALA A 190 12.30 3.93 -4.44
CA ALA A 190 11.62 4.71 -5.47
C ALA A 190 12.61 5.33 -6.48
N SER A 191 13.81 5.72 -6.06
CA SER A 191 14.85 6.17 -6.99
C SER A 191 15.49 5.03 -7.80
N ARG A 192 15.20 3.75 -7.51
CA ARG A 192 15.57 2.59 -8.34
C ARG A 192 14.47 2.15 -9.31
N VAL A 193 13.47 3.01 -9.56
CA VAL A 193 12.54 2.91 -10.71
C VAL A 193 13.26 3.23 -12.05
N VAL A 194 14.59 3.37 -12.03
CA VAL A 194 15.42 4.05 -13.04
C VAL A 194 15.50 3.31 -14.37
N ALA A 195 15.50 1.98 -14.42
CA ALA A 195 15.59 1.33 -15.73
C ALA A 195 14.24 1.20 -16.46
N VAL A 196 13.13 1.12 -15.72
CA VAL A 196 11.77 1.02 -16.28
C VAL A 196 11.41 2.28 -17.07
N ALA A 197 11.84 3.44 -16.58
CA ALA A 197 11.64 4.74 -17.22
C ALA A 197 12.34 4.90 -18.58
N SER A 198 13.21 3.95 -18.99
CA SER A 198 13.93 4.07 -20.26
C SER A 198 13.08 3.76 -21.47
N SER A 199 12.09 2.88 -21.32
CA SER A 199 11.21 2.40 -22.39
C SER A 199 9.78 2.89 -22.26
N VAL A 200 9.42 3.56 -21.16
CA VAL A 200 8.12 4.21 -20.99
C VAL A 200 8.15 5.54 -21.74
N ALA A 201 7.10 5.80 -22.53
CA ALA A 201 6.94 7.09 -23.20
C ALA A 201 7.07 8.22 -22.17
N ILE A 202 7.81 9.28 -22.53
CA ILE A 202 7.91 10.48 -21.69
C ILE A 202 6.47 10.97 -21.45
N PRO A 203 6.04 11.13 -20.18
CA PRO A 203 4.70 11.63 -19.90
C PRO A 203 4.44 12.95 -20.62
N SER A 204 3.21 13.18 -21.06
CA SER A 204 2.83 14.40 -21.80
C SER A 204 3.05 15.67 -20.99
N HIS A 205 3.10 15.60 -19.66
CA HIS A 205 3.45 16.74 -18.82
C HIS A 205 4.95 17.00 -18.69
N MET A 206 5.83 16.15 -19.23
CA MET A 206 7.29 16.29 -19.15
C MET A 206 7.97 16.62 -20.49
N VAL A 207 7.19 16.95 -21.52
CA VAL A 207 7.76 17.23 -22.85
C VAL A 207 8.55 18.55 -22.86
N ASP A 208 8.05 19.59 -22.20
CA ASP A 208 8.67 20.90 -22.10
C ASP A 208 8.28 21.62 -20.79
N ASP A 209 8.79 22.83 -20.58
CA ASP A 209 8.51 23.61 -19.39
C ASP A 209 7.06 24.10 -19.30
N VAL A 210 6.41 24.34 -20.44
CA VAL A 210 5.02 24.82 -20.49
C VAL A 210 4.08 23.72 -20.01
N ALA A 211 4.23 22.50 -20.55
CA ALA A 211 3.44 21.35 -20.16
C ALA A 211 3.67 20.99 -18.69
N PHE A 212 4.91 21.06 -18.20
CA PHE A 212 5.23 20.73 -16.83
C PHE A 212 4.67 21.76 -15.84
N LYS A 213 4.75 23.05 -16.14
CA LYS A 213 4.13 24.11 -15.34
C LYS A 213 2.61 24.00 -15.32
N ALA A 214 1.98 23.66 -16.46
CA ALA A 214 0.54 23.43 -16.52
C ALA A 214 0.12 22.28 -15.60
N TYR A 215 0.85 21.17 -15.63
CA TYR A 215 0.61 20.04 -14.73
C TYR A 215 0.77 20.40 -13.25
N LEU A 216 1.78 21.20 -12.87
CA LEU A 216 1.93 21.67 -11.50
C LEU A 216 0.77 22.59 -11.07
N ALA A 217 0.30 23.46 -11.96
CA ALA A 217 -0.87 24.31 -11.70
C ALA A 217 -2.17 23.50 -11.58
N GLU A 218 -2.33 22.42 -12.36
CA GLU A 218 -3.44 21.47 -12.21
C GLU A 218 -3.39 20.75 -10.85
N CYS A 219 -2.21 20.33 -10.41
CA CYS A 219 -2.01 19.75 -9.08
C CYS A 219 -2.40 20.73 -7.97
N GLU A 220 -2.01 22.01 -8.10
CA GLU A 220 -2.35 23.07 -7.14
C GLU A 220 -3.86 23.35 -7.10
N ALA A 221 -4.51 23.42 -8.26
CA ALA A 221 -5.95 23.59 -8.36
C ALA A 221 -6.70 22.42 -7.70
N ALA A 222 -6.20 21.19 -7.86
CA ALA A 222 -6.73 20.01 -7.21
C ALA A 222 -6.52 20.02 -5.68
N ASN A 223 -5.42 20.59 -5.18
CA ASN A 223 -5.22 20.77 -3.73
C ASN A 223 -6.21 21.76 -3.10
N SER A 224 -6.68 22.74 -3.89
CA SER A 224 -7.64 23.75 -3.44
C SER A 224 -9.09 23.25 -3.34
N ILE A 225 -9.37 22.03 -3.80
CA ILE A 225 -10.67 21.38 -3.65
C ILE A 225 -10.83 20.94 -2.18
N PRO A 226 -12.00 21.13 -1.54
CA PRO A 226 -12.20 20.69 -0.15
C PRO A 226 -11.95 19.19 0.06
N VAL A 227 -11.34 18.83 1.19
CA VAL A 227 -11.14 17.42 1.60
C VAL A 227 -12.47 16.66 1.55
N GLY A 228 -12.46 15.48 0.94
CA GLY A 228 -13.65 14.62 0.78
C GLY A 228 -14.44 14.87 -0.51
N GLN A 229 -14.07 15.85 -1.34
CA GLN A 229 -14.65 16.03 -2.67
C GLN A 229 -13.81 15.35 -3.76
N SER A 230 -14.48 14.86 -4.80
CA SER A 230 -13.81 14.26 -5.96
C SER A 230 -12.82 15.25 -6.59
N GLY A 231 -11.61 14.77 -6.87
CA GLY A 231 -10.54 15.57 -7.44
C GLY A 231 -9.59 16.25 -6.44
N HIS A 232 -9.87 16.21 -5.12
CA HIS A 232 -8.92 16.74 -4.13
C HIS A 232 -7.56 16.02 -4.20
N ARG A 233 -6.47 16.79 -4.23
CA ARG A 233 -5.09 16.29 -4.18
C ARG A 233 -4.27 17.02 -3.13
N SER A 234 -4.08 16.41 -1.96
CA SER A 234 -3.19 16.97 -0.93
C SER A 234 -1.74 17.08 -1.43
N PHE A 235 -0.94 17.97 -0.84
CA PHE A 235 0.51 18.01 -1.09
C PHE A 235 1.21 16.68 -0.82
N TYR A 236 0.66 15.85 0.07
CA TYR A 236 1.11 14.47 0.25
C TYR A 236 0.93 13.64 -1.03
N ALA A 237 -0.25 13.68 -1.65
CA ALA A 237 -0.52 12.98 -2.91
C ALA A 237 0.38 13.51 -4.04
N ILE A 238 0.50 14.83 -4.17
CA ILE A 238 1.37 15.49 -5.15
C ILE A 238 2.83 15.07 -4.96
N GLY A 239 3.34 15.15 -3.72
CA GLY A 239 4.70 14.75 -3.39
C GLY A 239 4.97 13.27 -3.65
N ASN A 240 3.99 12.39 -3.42
CA ASN A 240 4.11 10.97 -3.71
C ASN A 240 4.13 10.68 -5.22
N GLU A 241 3.26 11.33 -5.99
CA GLU A 241 3.21 11.19 -7.45
C GLU A 241 4.50 11.71 -8.10
N ILE A 242 4.89 12.95 -7.81
CA ILE A 242 6.10 13.57 -8.36
C ILE A 242 7.36 12.83 -7.89
N GLY A 243 7.41 12.43 -6.62
CA GLY A 243 8.52 11.65 -6.06
C GLY A 243 8.75 10.34 -6.81
N SER A 244 7.69 9.68 -7.27
CA SER A 244 7.79 8.48 -8.11
C SER A 244 8.37 8.74 -9.51
N GLN A 245 8.31 10.00 -9.98
CA GLN A 245 8.74 10.42 -11.31
C GLN A 245 10.10 11.15 -11.30
N ILE A 246 10.73 11.36 -10.14
CA ILE A 246 11.94 12.20 -10.02
C ILE A 246 13.11 11.74 -10.89
N SER A 247 13.28 10.44 -11.07
CA SER A 247 14.30 9.89 -11.96
C SER A 247 14.03 10.19 -13.43
N GLN A 248 12.75 10.18 -13.85
CA GLN A 248 12.34 10.58 -15.21
C GLN A 248 12.62 12.05 -15.44
N ILE A 249 12.31 12.90 -14.46
CA ILE A 249 12.62 14.34 -14.48
C ILE A 249 14.13 14.55 -14.67
N LYS A 250 14.98 13.86 -13.90
CA LYS A 250 16.45 13.97 -14.01
C LYS A 250 16.98 13.53 -15.37
N LYS A 251 16.45 12.42 -15.91
CA LYS A 251 16.80 11.95 -17.26
C LYS A 251 16.37 12.97 -18.31
N ARG A 252 15.13 13.46 -18.21
CA ARG A 252 14.57 14.43 -19.15
C ARG A 252 15.35 15.74 -19.15
N ASP A 253 15.80 16.21 -17.99
CA ASP A 253 16.69 17.37 -17.87
C ASP A 253 18.01 17.17 -18.62
N ALA A 254 18.59 15.97 -18.58
CA ALA A 254 19.79 15.66 -19.35
C ALA A 254 19.52 15.70 -20.87
N ASP A 255 18.40 15.13 -21.31
CA ASP A 255 17.98 15.13 -22.73
C ASP A 255 17.70 16.54 -23.24
N LEU A 256 16.95 17.35 -22.48
CA LEU A 256 16.64 18.75 -22.79
C LEU A 256 17.91 19.61 -22.86
N LYS A 257 18.83 19.42 -21.92
CA LYS A 257 20.14 20.09 -21.94
C LYS A 257 20.95 19.70 -23.17
N ALA A 258 20.97 18.42 -23.55
CA ALA A 258 21.63 17.95 -24.77
C ALA A 258 21.01 18.54 -26.04
N ALA A 259 19.70 18.82 -26.02
CA ALA A 259 18.96 19.49 -27.09
C ALA A 259 19.12 21.02 -27.09
N GLY A 260 19.89 21.61 -26.16
CA GLY A 260 20.12 23.05 -26.09
C GLY A 260 19.00 23.85 -25.41
N ALA A 261 18.10 23.19 -24.67
CA ALA A 261 17.11 23.88 -23.85
C ALA A 261 17.78 24.73 -22.78
N ASN A 262 17.20 25.89 -22.50
CA ASN A 262 17.64 26.84 -21.47
C ASN A 262 16.87 26.69 -20.14
N TYR A 263 16.16 25.58 -19.96
CA TYR A 263 15.35 25.28 -18.78
C TYR A 263 15.65 23.88 -18.23
N SER A 264 15.19 23.62 -17.00
CA SER A 264 15.24 22.31 -16.33
C SER A 264 13.92 22.10 -15.60
N LEU A 265 13.28 20.97 -15.85
CA LEU A 265 12.07 20.54 -15.15
C LEU A 265 12.35 20.35 -13.66
N GLY A 266 13.52 19.81 -13.30
CA GLY A 266 13.94 19.71 -11.90
C GLY A 266 14.06 21.07 -11.21
N MET A 267 14.54 22.10 -11.92
CA MET A 267 14.58 23.47 -11.40
C MET A 267 13.19 24.09 -11.25
N ILE A 268 12.32 23.89 -12.22
CA ILE A 268 10.91 24.35 -12.16
C ILE A 268 10.21 23.73 -10.95
N LEU A 269 10.39 22.42 -10.74
CA LEU A 269 9.83 21.73 -9.58
C LEU A 269 10.38 22.27 -8.25
N TYR A 270 11.69 22.49 -8.17
CA TYR A 270 12.35 23.07 -7.00
C TYR A 270 11.80 24.46 -6.67
N GLU A 271 11.65 25.32 -7.68
CA GLU A 271 11.08 26.67 -7.52
C GLU A 271 9.62 26.60 -7.07
N TRP A 272 8.82 25.75 -7.70
CA TRP A 272 7.41 25.55 -7.32
C TRP A 272 7.26 25.07 -5.87
N TYR A 273 8.03 24.05 -5.44
CA TYR A 273 7.99 23.64 -4.04
C TYR A 273 8.39 24.78 -3.09
N ASN A 274 9.42 25.55 -3.43
CA ASN A 274 9.86 26.66 -2.59
C ASN A 274 8.81 27.77 -2.48
N GLU A 275 8.06 28.06 -3.54
CA GLU A 275 6.98 29.05 -3.53
C GLU A 275 5.83 28.62 -2.61
N HIS A 276 5.54 27.32 -2.57
CA HIS A 276 4.42 26.75 -1.81
C HIS A 276 4.77 26.34 -0.38
N GLN A 277 6.05 26.33 0.00
CA GLN A 277 6.44 26.03 1.38
C GLN A 277 5.95 27.14 2.33
N ASN A 278 5.17 26.76 3.33
CA ASN A 278 4.72 27.62 4.41
C ASN A 278 5.92 28.27 5.13
N LYS A 279 5.97 29.61 5.17
CA LYS A 279 7.10 30.37 5.72
C LYS A 279 7.13 30.45 7.24
N GLU A 280 6.08 30.02 7.92
CA GLU A 280 5.98 29.99 9.37
C GLU A 280 6.32 28.60 9.93
N THR A 281 5.93 27.53 9.23
CA THR A 281 6.11 26.14 9.68
C THR A 281 7.19 25.38 8.92
N GLY A 282 7.58 25.82 7.72
CA GLY A 282 8.48 25.06 6.85
C GLY A 282 7.84 23.81 6.20
N LEU A 283 6.52 23.64 6.31
CA LEU A 283 5.76 22.51 5.75
C LEU A 283 5.01 22.87 4.46
N TRP A 284 4.33 21.90 3.83
CA TRP A 284 3.49 22.06 2.64
C TRP A 284 2.02 21.78 2.94
N ASP A 285 1.47 22.52 3.89
CA ASP A 285 0.03 22.60 4.17
C ASP A 285 -0.24 23.77 5.13
N GLU A 286 -1.50 23.98 5.50
CA GLU A 286 -1.89 24.86 6.59
C GLU A 286 -1.56 24.23 7.96
N GLY A 287 -0.73 24.92 8.75
CA GLY A 287 -0.44 24.56 10.14
C GLY A 287 0.58 23.43 10.33
N VAL A 288 0.60 22.87 11.55
CA VAL A 288 1.46 21.76 11.98
C VAL A 288 0.57 20.57 12.32
N ASN A 289 0.47 19.61 11.39
CA ASN A 289 -0.38 18.43 11.52
C ASN A 289 0.25 17.20 10.82
N TYR A 290 -0.40 16.04 10.92
CA TYR A 290 0.10 14.81 10.29
C TYR A 290 0.13 14.89 8.76
N ASP A 291 -0.84 15.52 8.11
CA ASP A 291 -0.86 15.65 6.65
C ASP A 291 0.32 16.48 6.13
N ALA A 292 0.58 17.63 6.77
CA ALA A 292 1.70 18.51 6.46
C ALA A 292 3.06 17.84 6.66
N THR A 293 3.21 17.04 7.73
CA THR A 293 4.46 16.30 8.01
C THR A 293 4.63 15.05 7.12
N ASN A 294 3.53 14.41 6.72
CA ASN A 294 3.54 13.36 5.71
C ASN A 294 3.93 13.92 4.33
N ALA A 295 3.39 15.07 3.95
CA ALA A 295 3.78 15.78 2.72
C ALA A 295 5.26 16.15 2.75
N LEU A 296 5.74 16.68 3.88
CA LEU A 296 7.16 16.98 4.10
C LEU A 296 8.05 15.76 3.81
N LEU A 297 7.71 14.57 4.33
CA LEU A 297 8.47 13.35 4.03
C LEU A 297 8.56 13.09 2.53
N LYS A 298 7.43 13.21 1.84
CA LYS A 298 7.37 12.95 0.39
C LYS A 298 8.19 13.97 -0.40
N ILE A 299 8.19 15.23 0.02
CA ILE A 299 8.84 16.32 -0.69
C ILE A 299 10.35 16.39 -0.39
N CYS A 300 10.78 16.14 0.85
CA CYS A 300 12.18 16.32 1.25
C CYS A 300 13.15 15.37 0.52
N GLY A 301 12.69 14.17 0.13
CA GLY A 301 13.46 13.24 -0.71
C GLY A 301 13.82 13.85 -2.07
N THR A 302 12.91 14.63 -2.66
CA THR A 302 13.08 15.26 -3.96
C THR A 302 14.22 16.28 -3.98
N TYR A 303 14.38 17.08 -2.92
CA TYR A 303 15.49 18.04 -2.81
C TYR A 303 16.86 17.37 -2.88
N THR A 304 17.02 16.25 -2.18
CA THR A 304 18.27 15.48 -2.19
C THR A 304 18.55 14.91 -3.57
N GLU A 305 17.53 14.36 -4.24
CA GLU A 305 17.67 13.83 -5.60
C GLU A 305 18.02 14.89 -6.65
N LEU A 306 17.54 16.13 -6.45
CA LEU A 306 17.86 17.29 -7.29
C LEU A 306 19.21 17.95 -6.94
N GLY A 307 19.88 17.51 -5.87
CA GLY A 307 21.11 18.14 -5.40
C GLY A 307 20.90 19.57 -4.91
N LYS A 308 19.76 19.83 -4.25
CA LYS A 308 19.35 21.15 -3.76
C LYS A 308 19.23 21.15 -2.24
N LEU A 309 19.55 22.30 -1.64
CA LEU A 309 19.39 22.51 -0.21
C LEU A 309 17.90 22.62 0.12
N PHE A 310 17.49 21.98 1.21
CA PHE A 310 16.13 22.05 1.73
C PHE A 310 15.87 23.44 2.37
N PRO A 311 14.86 24.20 1.90
CA PRO A 311 14.56 25.54 2.42
C PRO A 311 13.88 25.49 3.80
N ASN A 312 14.05 26.55 4.61
CA ASN A 312 13.40 26.72 5.92
C ASN A 312 13.50 25.48 6.83
N ALA A 313 14.65 24.80 6.79
CA ALA A 313 14.85 23.51 7.45
C ALA A 313 14.71 23.60 8.97
N ASP A 314 15.12 24.70 9.59
CA ASP A 314 14.94 24.97 11.03
C ASP A 314 13.47 25.01 11.44
N LEU A 315 12.62 25.64 10.63
CA LEU A 315 11.18 25.72 10.88
C LEU A 315 10.56 24.33 10.72
N ALA A 316 10.85 23.62 9.63
CA ALA A 316 10.35 22.27 9.39
C ALA A 316 10.75 21.29 10.51
N ILE A 317 11.99 21.37 11.01
CA ILE A 317 12.46 20.57 12.14
C ILE A 317 11.70 20.94 13.42
N SER A 318 11.49 22.22 13.68
CA SER A 318 10.74 22.69 14.85
C SER A 318 9.29 22.20 14.82
N SER A 319 8.63 22.28 13.66
CA SER A 319 7.28 21.75 13.47
C SER A 319 7.20 20.22 13.58
N CYS A 320 8.23 19.49 13.13
CA CYS A 320 8.31 18.04 13.37
C CYS A 320 8.41 17.70 14.87
N ILE A 321 9.22 18.45 15.63
CA ILE A 321 9.36 18.26 17.09
C ILE A 321 8.03 18.57 17.80
N GLU A 322 7.35 19.64 17.40
CA GLU A 322 6.02 20.00 17.89
C GLU A 322 5.02 18.87 17.63
N MET A 323 4.96 18.34 16.40
CA MET A 323 4.05 17.26 16.04
C MET A 323 4.37 15.94 16.78
N LEU A 324 5.65 15.62 16.98
CA LEU A 324 6.06 14.46 17.78
C LEU A 324 5.63 14.61 19.24
N SER A 325 5.63 15.84 19.77
CA SER A 325 5.23 16.16 21.13
C SER A 325 3.72 16.35 21.30
N SER A 326 2.98 16.50 20.21
CA SER A 326 1.54 16.77 20.23
C SER A 326 0.76 15.62 20.87
N PRO A 327 -0.29 15.93 21.68
CA PRO A 327 -1.22 14.93 22.21
C PRO A 327 -2.21 14.41 21.16
N ASP A 328 -2.19 14.94 19.93
CA ASP A 328 -3.17 14.59 18.90
C ASP A 328 -3.17 13.09 18.59
N PRO A 329 -4.37 12.48 18.47
CA PRO A 329 -4.51 11.09 18.13
C PRO A 329 -3.88 10.82 16.75
N VAL A 330 -3.27 9.66 16.62
CA VAL A 330 -2.65 9.22 15.37
C VAL A 330 -3.53 8.18 14.69
N GLU A 331 -3.82 8.39 13.41
CA GLU A 331 -4.71 7.50 12.66
C GLU A 331 -3.98 6.29 12.07
N ALA A 332 -2.68 6.39 11.80
CA ALA A 332 -1.89 5.31 11.22
C ALA A 332 -0.49 5.22 11.85
N THR A 333 0.01 4.00 12.06
CA THR A 333 1.37 3.75 12.59
C THR A 333 2.46 4.48 11.79
N VAL A 334 2.24 4.61 10.47
CA VAL A 334 3.19 5.24 9.55
C VAL A 334 3.36 6.74 9.80
N TYR A 335 2.38 7.42 10.41
CA TYR A 335 2.46 8.88 10.61
C TYR A 335 3.53 9.27 11.63
N VAL A 336 3.71 8.47 12.69
CA VAL A 336 4.82 8.67 13.65
C VAL A 336 6.16 8.40 12.96
N TYR A 337 6.23 7.31 12.20
CA TYR A 337 7.42 6.93 11.45
C TYR A 337 7.83 8.00 10.42
N ASN A 338 6.85 8.59 9.72
CA ASN A 338 7.09 9.54 8.65
C ASN A 338 7.74 10.83 9.15
N ILE A 339 7.38 11.29 10.35
CA ILE A 339 7.99 12.49 10.95
C ILE A 339 9.47 12.25 11.25
N TRP A 340 9.81 11.11 11.88
CA TRP A 340 11.21 10.75 12.15
C TRP A 340 12.01 10.56 10.85
N MET A 341 11.40 9.94 9.84
CA MET A 341 12.03 9.77 8.53
C MET A 341 12.25 11.11 7.82
N ALA A 342 11.31 12.06 7.95
CA ALA A 342 11.45 13.41 7.40
C ALA A 342 12.62 14.15 8.07
N LEU A 343 12.73 14.09 9.39
CA LEU A 343 13.86 14.66 10.14
C LEU A 343 15.20 14.09 9.66
N ASP A 344 15.32 12.76 9.54
CA ASP A 344 16.53 12.10 9.03
C ASP A 344 16.87 12.57 7.60
N ASN A 345 15.88 12.61 6.70
CA ASN A 345 16.09 13.10 5.33
C ASN A 345 16.55 14.56 5.28
N ILE A 346 16.00 15.44 6.12
CA ILE A 346 16.42 16.85 6.21
C ILE A 346 17.88 16.92 6.70
N PHE A 347 18.24 16.19 7.76
CA PHE A 347 19.62 16.19 8.24
C PHE A 347 20.62 15.63 7.23
N LYS A 348 20.25 14.57 6.49
CA LYS A 348 21.05 14.03 5.39
C LYS A 348 21.22 15.06 4.26
N ASN A 349 20.17 15.78 3.90
CA ASN A 349 20.23 16.85 2.91
C ASN A 349 21.18 17.98 3.35
N LEU A 350 21.01 18.48 4.57
CA LEU A 350 21.85 19.55 5.12
C LEU A 350 23.32 19.14 5.33
N SER A 351 23.58 17.84 5.49
CA SER A 351 24.93 17.28 5.66
C SER A 351 25.57 16.82 4.34
N SER A 352 24.88 16.97 3.21
CA SER A 352 25.33 16.48 1.90
C SER A 352 26.52 17.26 1.34
N ASN A 353 27.25 16.67 0.38
CA ASN A 353 28.44 17.29 -0.22
C ASN A 353 28.15 18.64 -0.91
N PHE A 354 26.94 18.83 -1.47
CA PHE A 354 26.56 20.11 -2.09
C PHE A 354 26.20 21.18 -1.05
N ALA A 355 25.90 20.78 0.19
CA ALA A 355 25.69 21.67 1.32
C ALA A 355 27.00 21.97 2.08
N GLN A 356 28.00 21.08 1.99
CA GLN A 356 29.32 21.21 2.61
C GLN A 356 30.15 22.32 1.92
N GLY A 357 30.19 23.49 2.53
CA GLY A 357 30.96 24.63 2.03
C GLY A 357 30.50 25.98 2.55
N ASP A 358 29.23 26.06 3.00
CA ASP A 358 28.69 27.24 3.66
C ASP A 358 28.71 27.04 5.20
N PRO A 359 29.49 27.84 5.96
CA PRO A 359 29.48 27.81 7.43
C PRO A 359 28.08 27.98 8.04
N LYS A 360 27.17 28.68 7.36
CA LYS A 360 25.79 28.85 7.83
C LYS A 360 25.01 27.54 7.87
N ASN A 361 25.25 26.65 6.90
CA ASN A 361 24.61 25.33 6.87
C ASN A 361 25.12 24.46 8.01
N ALA A 362 26.44 24.50 8.28
CA ALA A 362 27.02 23.76 9.39
C ALA A 362 26.47 24.22 10.75
N GLN A 363 26.33 25.53 10.93
CA GLN A 363 25.71 26.10 12.14
C GLN A 363 24.24 25.70 12.26
N LEU A 364 23.47 25.81 11.18
CA LEU A 364 22.07 25.38 11.14
C LEU A 364 21.90 23.90 11.53
N VAL A 365 22.75 23.02 11.01
CA VAL A 365 22.74 21.60 11.39
C VAL A 365 23.04 21.43 12.88
N ALA A 366 24.04 22.12 13.41
CA ALA A 366 24.39 22.05 14.83
C ALA A 366 23.23 22.52 15.73
N ASP A 367 22.65 23.69 15.42
CA ASP A 367 21.56 24.29 16.18
C ASP A 367 20.30 23.41 16.13
N SER A 368 19.94 22.92 14.95
CA SER A 368 18.78 22.04 14.76
C SER A 368 18.97 20.68 15.43
N ARG A 369 20.18 20.11 15.41
CA ARG A 369 20.48 18.88 16.16
C ARG A 369 20.38 19.14 17.66
N ALA A 370 20.90 20.25 18.18
CA ALA A 370 20.80 20.58 19.60
C ALA A 370 19.33 20.61 20.06
N LYS A 371 18.44 21.29 19.32
CA LYS A 371 16.99 21.30 19.60
C LYS A 371 16.38 19.88 19.61
N LEU A 372 16.79 19.03 18.65
CA LEU A 372 16.31 17.65 18.61
C LEU A 372 16.84 16.84 19.80
N PHE A 373 18.10 17.01 20.20
CA PHE A 373 18.69 16.33 21.36
C PHE A 373 18.02 16.74 22.67
N ASP A 374 17.61 17.99 22.81
CA ASP A 374 16.90 18.48 24.01
C ASP A 374 15.48 17.92 24.12
N SER A 375 14.81 17.70 22.98
CA SER A 375 13.45 17.14 22.92
C SER A 375 13.42 15.61 22.77
N ALA A 376 14.56 14.97 22.49
CA ALA A 376 14.64 13.55 22.20
C ALA A 376 14.05 12.64 23.30
N PRO A 377 14.34 12.84 24.60
CA PRO A 377 13.78 11.96 25.63
C PRO A 377 12.24 11.90 25.60
N SER A 378 11.58 13.06 25.57
CA SER A 378 10.12 13.14 25.58
C SER A 378 9.50 12.69 24.26
N THR A 379 10.06 13.13 23.12
CA THR A 379 9.53 12.77 21.79
C THR A 379 9.65 11.28 21.49
N ILE A 380 10.70 10.61 21.96
CA ILE A 380 10.85 9.14 21.84
C ILE A 380 9.78 8.42 22.66
N GLU A 381 9.57 8.81 23.92
CA GLU A 381 8.55 8.18 24.76
C GLU A 381 7.13 8.42 24.25
N ILE A 382 6.82 9.64 23.78
CA ILE A 382 5.53 9.95 23.18
C ILE A 382 5.35 9.15 21.88
N SER A 383 6.40 9.02 21.06
CA SER A 383 6.36 8.17 19.85
C SER A 383 6.06 6.71 20.20
N ALA A 384 6.67 6.17 21.27
CA ALA A 384 6.39 4.81 21.74
C ALA A 384 4.91 4.67 22.13
N ARG A 385 4.38 5.60 22.94
CA ARG A 385 2.97 5.60 23.36
C ARG A 385 2.01 5.71 22.18
N LYS A 386 2.31 6.56 21.19
CA LYS A 386 1.53 6.65 19.96
C LYS A 386 1.53 5.32 19.21
N GLN A 387 2.67 4.64 19.11
CA GLN A 387 2.75 3.32 18.48
C GLN A 387 1.95 2.24 19.23
N LEU A 388 1.89 2.29 20.55
CA LEU A 388 1.11 1.33 21.34
C LEU A 388 -0.39 1.33 21.02
N THR A 389 -0.93 2.42 20.46
CA THR A 389 -2.32 2.49 19.95
C THR A 389 -2.62 1.42 18.90
N PHE A 390 -1.60 0.98 18.16
CA PHE A 390 -1.73 0.02 17.06
C PHE A 390 -1.37 -1.42 17.46
N LYS A 391 -0.92 -1.62 18.70
CA LYS A 391 -0.42 -2.91 19.18
C LYS A 391 -1.57 -3.89 19.41
N LYS A 392 -1.36 -5.15 19.03
CA LYS A 392 -2.31 -6.26 19.21
C LYS A 392 -1.91 -7.17 20.36
N ASN A 393 -2.86 -8.02 20.75
CA ASN A 393 -2.70 -8.95 21.87
C ASN A 393 -1.59 -9.99 21.64
N ASP A 394 -1.27 -10.29 20.38
CA ASP A 394 -0.17 -11.17 19.98
C ASP A 394 1.17 -10.44 19.83
N GLY A 395 1.25 -9.16 20.26
CA GLY A 395 2.44 -8.33 20.19
C GLY A 395 2.73 -7.70 18.83
N SER A 396 1.99 -8.07 17.78
CA SER A 396 2.08 -7.45 16.45
C SER A 396 1.44 -6.06 16.42
N PHE A 397 1.57 -5.35 15.29
CA PHE A 397 0.97 -4.03 15.09
C PHE A 397 0.13 -4.03 13.82
N SER A 398 -0.99 -3.34 13.84
CA SER A 398 -1.81 -3.06 12.65
C SER A 398 -1.51 -1.69 12.08
N TYR A 399 -1.84 -1.49 10.81
CA TYR A 399 -1.64 -0.18 10.18
C TYR A 399 -2.49 0.94 10.79
N MET A 400 -3.77 0.66 11.06
CA MET A 400 -4.74 1.56 11.74
C MET A 400 -5.12 1.00 13.11
N PRO A 401 -5.68 1.76 14.07
CA PRO A 401 -5.87 1.27 15.45
C PRO A 401 -6.73 0.01 15.53
N ASN A 402 -7.74 -0.10 14.65
CA ASN A 402 -8.74 -1.17 14.69
C ASN A 402 -8.71 -2.08 13.46
N GLU A 403 -7.83 -1.85 12.48
CA GLU A 403 -7.80 -2.63 11.24
C GLU A 403 -6.40 -2.72 10.61
N THR A 404 -6.13 -3.86 9.98
CA THR A 404 -4.98 -4.07 9.10
C THR A 404 -5.11 -3.25 7.81
N ALA A 405 -3.99 -2.88 7.20
CA ALA A 405 -4.02 -2.32 5.85
C ALA A 405 -4.39 -3.41 4.84
N THR A 406 -5.45 -3.15 4.07
CA THR A 406 -6.00 -4.13 3.12
C THR A 406 -5.32 -4.05 1.76
N THR A 407 -4.74 -2.89 1.46
CA THR A 407 -4.07 -2.61 0.19
C THR A 407 -2.68 -2.01 0.38
N SER A 408 -1.78 -2.33 -0.55
CA SER A 408 -0.47 -1.69 -0.71
C SER A 408 -0.24 -1.44 -2.21
N GLN A 409 0.01 -0.18 -2.58
CA GLN A 409 0.20 0.21 -3.98
C GLN A 409 -0.93 -0.21 -4.93
N GLY A 410 -2.19 -0.15 -4.45
CA GLY A 410 -3.37 -0.50 -5.23
C GLY A 410 -3.73 -1.98 -5.23
N MET A 411 -2.81 -2.86 -4.79
CA MET A 411 -3.07 -4.31 -4.72
C MET A 411 -3.59 -4.72 -3.36
N ARG A 412 -4.39 -5.79 -3.28
CA ARG A 412 -4.93 -6.35 -2.02
C ARG A 412 -4.00 -7.39 -1.41
N PHE A 413 -3.79 -7.33 -0.09
CA PHE A 413 -2.85 -8.20 0.65
C PHE A 413 -3.48 -8.97 1.80
N ALA A 414 -4.60 -8.49 2.32
CA ALA A 414 -5.25 -9.07 3.48
C ALA A 414 -6.76 -8.93 3.34
N VAL A 415 -7.48 -9.74 4.13
CA VAL A 415 -8.93 -9.62 4.24
C VAL A 415 -9.25 -8.25 4.83
N PRO A 416 -10.19 -7.50 4.23
CA PRO A 416 -10.50 -6.18 4.73
C PRO A 416 -11.00 -6.13 6.17
N ARG A 417 -10.63 -5.06 6.88
CA ARG A 417 -11.15 -4.69 8.22
C ARG A 417 -10.94 -5.75 9.32
N THR A 418 -9.94 -6.62 9.19
CA THR A 418 -9.56 -7.51 10.28
C THR A 418 -8.75 -6.74 11.33
N ASN A 419 -9.12 -6.89 12.60
CA ASN A 419 -8.40 -6.30 13.73
C ASN A 419 -7.21 -7.20 14.13
N GLU A 420 -6.23 -7.29 13.24
CA GLU A 420 -5.03 -8.11 13.38
C GLU A 420 -3.79 -7.28 13.05
N GLY A 421 -2.60 -7.76 13.41
CA GLY A 421 -1.38 -7.13 12.96
C GLY A 421 -0.99 -7.53 11.54
N ASP A 422 -0.20 -6.67 10.93
CA ASP A 422 0.42 -6.90 9.63
C ASP A 422 1.93 -6.68 9.69
N ILE A 423 2.63 -7.32 8.75
CA ILE A 423 4.10 -7.26 8.69
C ILE A 423 4.57 -5.81 8.52
N ASN A 424 3.94 -5.03 7.64
CA ASN A 424 4.38 -3.68 7.35
C ASN A 424 4.31 -2.78 8.60
N ALA A 425 3.16 -2.71 9.25
CA ALA A 425 2.96 -1.97 10.49
C ALA A 425 3.87 -2.45 11.62
N THR A 426 4.04 -3.77 11.76
CA THR A 426 4.95 -4.35 12.76
C THR A 426 6.40 -3.93 12.50
N THR A 427 6.85 -3.92 11.24
CA THR A 427 8.20 -3.45 10.89
C THR A 427 8.39 -1.95 11.14
N ILE A 428 7.36 -1.14 10.84
CA ILE A 428 7.35 0.30 11.04
C ILE A 428 7.45 0.64 12.53
N ALA A 429 6.63 0.00 13.36
CA ALA A 429 6.60 0.25 14.81
C ALA A 429 7.88 -0.25 15.49
N MET A 430 8.25 -1.53 15.31
CA MET A 430 9.35 -2.12 16.08
C MET A 430 10.75 -1.68 15.62
N GLY A 431 10.91 -1.42 14.32
CA GLY A 431 12.22 -1.15 13.72
C GLY A 431 12.32 0.22 13.07
N GLY A 432 11.36 0.56 12.22
CA GLY A 432 11.42 1.76 11.38
C GLY A 432 11.43 3.05 12.18
N THR A 433 10.50 3.19 13.14
CA THR A 433 10.30 4.43 13.90
C THR A 433 11.52 4.74 14.76
N ILE A 434 11.96 3.78 15.58
CA ILE A 434 13.14 3.96 16.44
C ILE A 434 14.44 4.04 15.63
N GLY A 435 14.54 3.32 14.52
CA GLY A 435 15.68 3.39 13.61
C GLY A 435 15.85 4.79 13.03
N ASN A 436 14.78 5.37 12.47
CA ASN A 436 14.79 6.72 11.92
C ASN A 436 15.01 7.80 12.99
N CYS A 437 14.50 7.58 14.21
CA CYS A 437 14.81 8.45 15.34
C CYS A 437 16.32 8.50 15.63
N LEU A 438 16.96 7.33 15.72
CA LEU A 438 18.40 7.25 15.94
C LEU A 438 19.19 7.82 14.75
N ASP A 439 18.75 7.60 13.52
CA ASP A 439 19.36 8.18 12.32
C ASP A 439 19.27 9.72 12.33
N ALA A 440 18.12 10.30 12.66
CA ALA A 440 17.94 11.75 12.81
C ALA A 440 18.88 12.33 13.89
N LEU A 441 19.07 11.60 15.00
CA LEU A 441 20.04 11.94 16.05
C LEU A 441 21.52 11.74 15.64
N GLY A 442 21.79 11.23 14.43
CA GLY A 442 23.16 10.98 13.95
C GLY A 442 23.78 9.74 14.58
N LEU A 443 22.94 8.83 15.08
CA LEU A 443 23.29 7.60 15.78
C LEU A 443 23.05 6.38 14.88
N SER A 444 23.22 6.52 13.57
CA SER A 444 23.01 5.44 12.62
C SER A 444 23.77 4.17 12.98
N GLY A 445 23.07 3.04 12.86
CA GLY A 445 23.56 1.72 13.27
C GLY A 445 23.83 1.55 14.77
N ALA A 446 23.36 2.47 15.62
CA ALA A 446 23.44 2.32 17.08
C ALA A 446 22.20 1.68 17.70
N ALA A 447 21.18 1.36 16.90
CA ALA A 447 20.01 0.60 17.32
C ALA A 447 20.47 -0.75 17.91
N PRO A 448 20.21 -1.03 19.19
CA PRO A 448 20.48 -2.35 19.73
C PRO A 448 19.58 -3.38 19.04
N SER A 449 20.08 -4.61 18.89
CA SER A 449 19.17 -5.74 18.71
C SER A 449 18.35 -5.86 20.00
N TYR A 450 17.05 -5.98 19.86
CA TYR A 450 16.13 -5.97 21.00
C TYR A 450 15.74 -7.39 21.43
N PHE A 451 15.71 -8.34 20.50
CA PHE A 451 15.56 -9.75 20.84
C PHE A 451 16.90 -10.38 21.19
N THR A 452 16.84 -11.35 22.08
CA THR A 452 18.00 -12.13 22.49
C THR A 452 18.29 -13.27 21.52
N ARG A 453 19.47 -13.87 21.65
CA ARG A 453 19.79 -15.11 20.92
C ARG A 453 18.83 -16.26 21.29
N ALA A 454 18.30 -16.27 22.51
CA ALA A 454 17.31 -17.26 22.93
C ALA A 454 15.97 -17.07 22.20
N ASP A 455 15.55 -15.82 21.98
CA ASP A 455 14.34 -15.48 21.22
C ASP A 455 14.46 -15.94 19.76
N MET A 456 15.64 -15.76 19.14
CA MET A 456 15.91 -16.30 17.80
C MET A 456 15.83 -17.83 17.79
N TYR A 457 16.43 -18.53 18.76
CA TYR A 457 16.33 -19.99 18.81
C TYR A 457 14.90 -20.47 19.04
N TYR A 458 14.13 -19.75 19.86
CA TYR A 458 12.70 -20.02 20.03
C TYR A 458 11.94 -19.83 18.72
N TYR A 459 12.22 -18.75 17.99
CA TYR A 459 11.66 -18.52 16.66
C TYR A 459 11.96 -19.67 15.69
N ILE A 460 13.22 -20.08 15.58
CA ILE A 460 13.64 -21.20 14.72
C ILE A 460 12.94 -22.50 15.15
N TYR A 461 12.84 -22.76 16.45
CA TYR A 461 12.13 -23.92 16.98
C TYR A 461 10.65 -23.93 16.58
N LEU A 462 9.98 -22.77 16.57
CA LEU A 462 8.60 -22.67 16.08
C LEU A 462 8.52 -23.01 14.59
N LEU A 463 9.44 -22.51 13.77
CA LEU A 463 9.47 -22.79 12.33
C LEU A 463 9.64 -24.28 12.01
N GLU A 464 10.49 -24.99 12.75
CA GLU A 464 10.70 -26.43 12.57
C GLU A 464 9.44 -27.26 12.88
N GLY A 465 8.53 -26.71 13.69
CA GLY A 465 7.25 -27.31 14.02
C GLY A 465 6.09 -26.96 13.08
N LEU A 466 6.30 -26.07 12.09
CA LEU A 466 5.22 -25.64 11.19
C LEU A 466 4.84 -26.74 10.20
N GLY A 467 3.54 -27.00 10.08
CA GLY A 467 2.97 -27.76 8.98
C GLY A 467 2.68 -26.89 7.75
N PRO A 468 2.22 -27.49 6.64
CA PRO A 468 1.68 -26.72 5.51
C PRO A 468 0.53 -25.82 5.97
N VAL A 469 0.45 -24.61 5.41
CA VAL A 469 -0.68 -23.71 5.64
C VAL A 469 -1.92 -24.31 4.99
N ILE A 470 -2.98 -24.49 5.78
CA ILE A 470 -4.29 -24.96 5.31
C ILE A 470 -5.18 -23.74 5.20
N LYS A 471 -5.62 -23.45 3.98
CA LYS A 471 -6.55 -22.36 3.70
C LYS A 471 -7.97 -22.76 4.10
N ASP A 472 -8.71 -21.81 4.64
CA ASP A 472 -10.14 -21.93 4.85
C ASP A 472 -10.86 -21.76 3.51
N GLU A 473 -11.33 -22.88 2.95
CA GLU A 473 -12.19 -22.92 1.76
C GLU A 473 -13.67 -22.69 2.10
N SER A 474 -14.04 -22.72 3.39
CA SER A 474 -15.43 -22.78 3.85
C SER A 474 -16.17 -21.44 3.84
N GLU A 475 -15.48 -20.33 3.61
CA GLU A 475 -16.07 -18.98 3.66
C GLU A 475 -16.43 -18.38 2.29
N THR A 476 -16.05 -19.01 1.17
CA THR A 476 -16.43 -18.52 -0.17
C THR A 476 -17.51 -19.41 -0.78
N VAL A 477 -18.78 -19.10 -0.49
CA VAL A 477 -19.89 -19.66 -1.27
C VAL A 477 -19.94 -18.91 -2.60
N ILE A 478 -19.31 -19.46 -3.63
CA ILE A 478 -19.43 -18.95 -4.99
C ILE A 478 -20.61 -19.67 -5.67
N ASP A 479 -21.75 -19.00 -5.74
CA ASP A 479 -22.86 -19.44 -6.59
C ASP A 479 -22.76 -18.71 -7.94
N TYR A 480 -22.41 -19.46 -8.99
CA TYR A 480 -22.45 -18.94 -10.35
C TYR A 480 -23.84 -19.13 -10.95
N LEU A 481 -24.35 -18.10 -11.63
CA LEU A 481 -25.47 -18.25 -12.55
C LEU A 481 -24.88 -18.45 -13.96
N THR A 482 -24.71 -19.71 -14.37
CA THR A 482 -24.28 -20.07 -15.73
C THR A 482 -25.49 -20.53 -16.54
N PHE A 483 -25.51 -20.23 -17.83
CA PHE A 483 -26.58 -20.65 -18.74
C PHE A 483 -26.14 -21.78 -19.68
N ASP A 484 -24.93 -22.33 -19.49
CA ASP A 484 -24.30 -23.29 -20.40
C ASP A 484 -25.13 -24.57 -20.61
N ASP A 485 -25.89 -24.97 -19.57
CA ASP A 485 -26.77 -26.14 -19.59
C ASP A 485 -28.23 -25.80 -19.96
N ASP A 486 -28.56 -24.53 -20.17
CA ASP A 486 -29.90 -24.08 -20.49
C ASP A 486 -30.22 -24.20 -21.99
N THR A 487 -31.51 -24.32 -22.29
CA THR A 487 -32.00 -24.36 -23.68
C THR A 487 -32.53 -23.00 -24.10
N VAL A 488 -32.03 -22.49 -25.23
CA VAL A 488 -32.51 -21.24 -25.85
C VAL A 488 -34.04 -21.24 -26.00
N GLY A 489 -34.67 -20.13 -25.61
CA GLY A 489 -36.11 -19.92 -25.63
C GLY A 489 -36.85 -20.39 -24.37
N ASN A 490 -36.18 -21.11 -23.46
CA ASN A 490 -36.73 -21.48 -22.17
C ASN A 490 -36.34 -20.47 -21.08
N ALA A 491 -37.02 -20.53 -19.94
CA ALA A 491 -36.58 -19.79 -18.75
C ALA A 491 -35.26 -20.39 -18.22
N PRO A 492 -34.31 -19.56 -17.75
CA PRO A 492 -33.04 -20.03 -17.20
C PRO A 492 -33.26 -20.91 -15.96
N THR A 493 -32.40 -21.90 -15.78
CA THR A 493 -32.41 -22.78 -14.60
C THR A 493 -31.34 -22.31 -13.59
N GLY A 494 -31.69 -22.23 -12.31
CA GLY A 494 -30.75 -21.78 -11.27
C GLY A 494 -31.40 -21.55 -9.91
N SER A 495 -30.68 -21.86 -8.83
CA SER A 495 -31.13 -21.69 -7.44
C SER A 495 -31.30 -20.22 -7.01
N LEU A 496 -30.62 -19.30 -7.69
CA LEU A 496 -30.62 -17.85 -7.41
C LEU A 496 -31.86 -17.12 -7.96
N LEU A 497 -32.65 -17.78 -8.81
CA LEU A 497 -33.83 -17.21 -9.47
C LEU A 497 -35.09 -17.47 -8.64
N SER A 498 -35.41 -16.57 -7.70
CA SER A 498 -36.71 -16.63 -7.03
C SER A 498 -37.80 -16.00 -7.89
N LYS A 499 -38.73 -16.83 -8.40
CA LYS A 499 -40.09 -16.36 -8.75
C LYS A 499 -40.86 -16.10 -7.45
N GLU A 500 -40.51 -15.07 -6.68
CA GLU A 500 -41.49 -14.60 -5.70
C GLU A 500 -42.67 -14.02 -6.47
N GLU A 501 -43.80 -14.71 -6.40
CA GLU A 501 -45.12 -14.33 -6.90
C GLU A 501 -45.57 -13.03 -6.21
N GLY A 502 -45.01 -11.90 -6.66
CA GLY A 502 -45.28 -10.56 -6.15
C GLY A 502 -45.78 -9.63 -7.26
N LYS A 503 -46.82 -10.03 -8.00
CA LYS A 503 -47.59 -9.20 -8.94
C LYS A 503 -46.78 -8.23 -9.84
N THR A 504 -46.09 -8.72 -10.86
CA THR A 504 -45.81 -7.94 -12.08
C THR A 504 -45.92 -8.86 -13.29
N GLY A 505 -47.11 -8.89 -13.90
CA GLY A 505 -47.52 -9.97 -14.80
C GLY A 505 -47.32 -9.70 -16.30
N LEU A 506 -46.23 -9.09 -16.77
CA LEU A 506 -46.11 -8.78 -18.21
C LEU A 506 -44.73 -9.00 -18.87
N GLY A 507 -43.60 -8.97 -18.15
CA GLY A 507 -42.26 -9.21 -18.71
C GLY A 507 -41.89 -10.69 -18.95
N THR A 508 -40.82 -10.95 -19.72
CA THR A 508 -40.26 -12.31 -19.96
C THR A 508 -38.83 -12.43 -19.46
N LEU A 509 -38.45 -13.62 -18.98
CA LEU A 509 -37.06 -14.00 -18.71
C LEU A 509 -36.75 -15.28 -19.48
N THR A 510 -35.89 -15.21 -20.49
CA THR A 510 -35.60 -16.33 -21.40
C THR A 510 -34.12 -16.41 -21.73
N VAL A 511 -33.60 -17.61 -21.87
CA VAL A 511 -32.24 -17.84 -22.37
C VAL A 511 -32.20 -17.60 -23.86
N VAL A 512 -31.21 -16.82 -24.31
CA VAL A 512 -30.96 -16.46 -25.70
C VAL A 512 -29.51 -16.71 -26.06
N GLU A 513 -29.22 -16.86 -27.35
CA GLU A 513 -27.85 -16.71 -27.82
C GLU A 513 -27.40 -15.27 -27.58
N ASP A 514 -26.19 -15.10 -27.03
CA ASP A 514 -25.57 -13.80 -26.88
C ASP A 514 -25.21 -13.24 -28.25
N LYS A 515 -26.01 -12.28 -28.72
CA LYS A 515 -25.84 -11.61 -30.02
C LYS A 515 -24.83 -10.47 -29.98
N TYR A 516 -24.36 -10.09 -28.79
CA TYR A 516 -23.55 -8.90 -28.56
C TYR A 516 -22.16 -9.23 -27.98
N GLY A 517 -21.95 -10.45 -27.51
CA GLY A 517 -20.67 -10.93 -27.00
C GLY A 517 -19.67 -11.27 -28.10
N GLU A 518 -18.39 -11.26 -27.73
CA GLU A 518 -17.28 -11.59 -28.63
C GLU A 518 -17.17 -13.11 -28.90
N THR A 519 -17.76 -13.93 -28.01
CA THR A 519 -17.67 -15.39 -28.08
C THR A 519 -18.91 -15.98 -28.75
N GLN A 520 -18.72 -16.51 -29.96
CA GLN A 520 -19.79 -17.14 -30.72
C GLN A 520 -20.30 -18.40 -30.00
N GLY A 521 -21.61 -18.48 -29.75
CA GLY A 521 -22.26 -19.60 -29.08
C GLY A 521 -22.41 -19.45 -27.56
N ASN A 522 -22.04 -18.30 -26.99
CA ASN A 522 -22.33 -17.98 -25.59
C ASN A 522 -23.84 -17.77 -25.37
N LEU A 523 -24.32 -18.08 -24.17
CA LEU A 523 -25.73 -17.93 -23.79
C LEU A 523 -25.90 -16.80 -22.77
N ALA A 524 -27.03 -16.09 -22.85
CA ALA A 524 -27.39 -15.02 -21.93
C ALA A 524 -28.86 -15.14 -21.51
N ALA A 525 -29.20 -14.61 -20.34
CA ALA A 525 -30.60 -14.43 -19.93
C ALA A 525 -31.11 -13.07 -20.39
N GLU A 526 -32.05 -13.06 -21.34
CA GLU A 526 -32.76 -11.86 -21.78
C GLU A 526 -33.96 -11.61 -20.86
N PHE A 527 -33.95 -10.44 -20.21
CA PHE A 527 -35.07 -9.94 -19.41
C PHE A 527 -35.76 -8.81 -20.16
N THR A 528 -37.05 -9.00 -20.50
CA THR A 528 -37.87 -7.98 -21.14
C THR A 528 -38.93 -7.46 -20.18
N THR A 529 -39.16 -6.15 -20.22
CA THR A 529 -40.19 -5.47 -19.41
C THR A 529 -41.27 -4.91 -20.31
N VAL A 530 -42.50 -4.78 -19.80
CA VAL A 530 -43.55 -4.08 -20.54
C VAL A 530 -43.62 -2.60 -20.14
N SER A 531 -43.83 -1.71 -21.12
CA SER A 531 -43.93 -0.27 -20.89
C SER A 531 -44.93 0.06 -19.76
N LYS A 532 -44.52 0.93 -18.83
CA LYS A 532 -45.28 1.35 -17.64
C LYS A 532 -45.57 0.24 -16.62
N SER A 533 -44.90 -0.91 -16.74
CA SER A 533 -44.86 -1.92 -15.68
C SER A 533 -43.81 -1.55 -14.63
N SER A 534 -43.83 -2.27 -13.50
CA SER A 534 -42.76 -2.27 -12.50
C SER A 534 -42.00 -3.59 -12.52
N ASP A 535 -41.86 -4.21 -13.70
CA ASP A 535 -41.17 -5.48 -13.87
C ASP A 535 -39.71 -5.34 -13.38
N THR A 536 -39.26 -6.27 -12.53
CA THR A 536 -37.89 -6.29 -11.96
C THR A 536 -37.33 -7.71 -11.97
N LEU A 537 -36.04 -7.84 -12.28
CA LEU A 537 -35.30 -9.10 -12.10
C LEU A 537 -34.71 -9.13 -10.69
N ARG A 538 -35.09 -10.15 -9.91
CA ARG A 538 -34.58 -10.37 -8.55
C ARG A 538 -33.66 -11.57 -8.52
N LEU A 539 -32.43 -11.35 -8.08
CA LEU A 539 -31.46 -12.40 -7.80
C LEU A 539 -31.34 -12.53 -6.29
N SER A 540 -31.64 -13.69 -5.75
CA SER A 540 -31.61 -13.95 -4.31
C SER A 540 -30.62 -15.05 -4.01
N SER A 541 -29.52 -14.73 -3.31
CA SER A 541 -28.71 -15.74 -2.64
C SER A 541 -29.34 -16.06 -1.29
N GLN A 542 -29.83 -17.29 -1.11
CA GLN A 542 -30.26 -17.76 0.22
C GLN A 542 -29.04 -18.28 0.98
N SER A 543 -28.10 -17.40 1.35
CA SER A 543 -27.12 -17.81 2.38
C SER A 543 -27.81 -17.74 3.74
N GLY A 544 -28.32 -18.87 4.22
CA GLY A 544 -28.92 -18.98 5.56
C GLY A 544 -27.93 -18.75 6.72
N SER A 545 -26.67 -18.38 6.44
CA SER A 545 -25.60 -18.19 7.42
C SER A 545 -25.09 -16.74 7.40
N LEU A 546 -25.24 -16.06 8.53
CA LEU A 546 -24.80 -14.69 8.82
C LEU A 546 -23.28 -14.56 9.08
N THR A 547 -22.48 -15.59 8.75
CA THR A 547 -21.05 -15.63 9.11
C THR A 547 -20.13 -15.00 8.08
N ALA A 548 -20.61 -14.70 6.87
CA ALA A 548 -19.79 -14.10 5.83
C ALA A 548 -19.39 -12.67 6.20
N SER A 549 -18.08 -12.38 6.14
CA SER A 549 -17.52 -11.04 6.36
C SER A 549 -17.68 -10.12 5.15
N CYS A 550 -17.86 -10.70 3.96
CA CYS A 550 -18.05 -9.99 2.71
C CYS A 550 -18.99 -10.76 1.78
N PHE A 551 -19.86 -10.04 1.07
CA PHE A 551 -20.66 -10.54 -0.04
C PHE A 551 -20.18 -9.88 -1.32
N VAL A 552 -19.78 -10.68 -2.30
CA VAL A 552 -19.40 -10.19 -3.62
C VAL A 552 -20.48 -10.59 -4.61
N PHE A 553 -21.00 -9.59 -5.30
CA PHE A 553 -21.82 -9.76 -6.48
C PHE A 553 -21.02 -9.27 -7.69
N GLU A 554 -21.01 -10.04 -8.77
CA GLU A 554 -20.36 -9.65 -10.01
C GLU A 554 -21.19 -10.17 -11.18
N ALA A 555 -21.46 -9.30 -12.17
CA ALA A 555 -22.20 -9.67 -13.37
C ALA A 555 -21.82 -8.79 -14.56
N ASP A 556 -21.84 -9.42 -15.74
CA ASP A 556 -21.84 -8.72 -17.01
C ASP A 556 -23.27 -8.43 -17.44
N ILE A 557 -23.52 -7.21 -17.91
CA ILE A 557 -24.84 -6.69 -18.26
C ILE A 557 -24.76 -6.01 -19.62
N ASN A 558 -25.75 -6.25 -20.48
CA ASN A 558 -25.95 -5.52 -21.73
C ASN A 558 -27.34 -4.89 -21.74
N MET A 559 -27.41 -3.63 -22.14
CA MET A 559 -28.68 -2.92 -22.25
C MET A 559 -29.05 -2.66 -23.70
N VAL A 560 -30.11 -3.31 -24.17
CA VAL A 560 -30.53 -3.22 -25.57
C VAL A 560 -31.48 -2.03 -25.82
N GLU A 561 -32.41 -1.75 -24.91
CA GLU A 561 -33.39 -0.64 -25.00
C GLU A 561 -33.72 -0.07 -23.61
N SER A 562 -33.98 1.24 -23.45
CA SER A 562 -34.42 1.84 -22.17
C SER A 562 -35.08 3.23 -22.31
N ASP A 563 -36.27 3.40 -21.73
CA ASP A 563 -36.84 4.70 -21.34
C ASP A 563 -36.61 5.02 -19.84
N GLU A 564 -36.53 4.00 -18.99
CA GLU A 564 -36.09 3.99 -17.57
C GLU A 564 -36.16 2.52 -17.10
N ALA A 565 -35.06 1.88 -16.68
CA ALA A 565 -35.06 0.47 -16.29
C ALA A 565 -34.42 0.21 -14.91
N TYR A 566 -35.10 -0.60 -14.10
CA TYR A 566 -34.54 -1.24 -12.91
C TYR A 566 -34.01 -2.60 -13.35
N VAL A 567 -32.69 -2.73 -13.44
CA VAL A 567 -32.10 -3.91 -14.08
C VAL A 567 -31.99 -5.05 -13.07
N MET A 568 -31.71 -4.75 -11.81
CA MET A 568 -31.35 -5.80 -10.86
C MET A 568 -31.58 -5.42 -9.41
N GLN A 569 -32.13 -6.36 -8.63
CA GLN A 569 -32.22 -6.28 -7.17
C GLN A 569 -31.40 -7.40 -6.51
N LEU A 570 -30.49 -7.02 -5.62
CA LEU A 570 -29.82 -7.92 -4.69
C LEU A 570 -30.40 -7.72 -3.30
N LEU A 571 -30.95 -8.79 -2.74
CA LEU A 571 -31.46 -8.81 -1.38
C LEU A 571 -30.46 -9.55 -0.50
N LEU A 572 -29.77 -8.81 0.37
CA LEU A 572 -28.89 -9.40 1.37
C LEU A 572 -29.72 -9.65 2.64
N GLN A 573 -29.97 -10.91 2.99
CA GLN A 573 -30.72 -11.30 4.20
C GLN A 573 -29.80 -11.70 5.34
N PRO A 574 -30.23 -11.57 6.62
CA PRO A 574 -31.56 -11.25 7.12
C PRO A 574 -31.81 -9.76 7.40
N GLN A 575 -30.80 -8.90 7.29
CA GLN A 575 -30.95 -7.46 7.46
C GLN A 575 -31.18 -6.86 6.09
N THR A 576 -32.44 -6.54 5.77
CA THR A 576 -32.96 -6.12 4.45
C THR A 576 -32.24 -4.93 3.81
N TYR A 577 -30.98 -5.13 3.44
CA TYR A 577 -30.21 -4.21 2.63
C TYR A 577 -30.44 -4.60 1.18
N MET A 578 -31.03 -3.67 0.43
CA MET A 578 -31.31 -3.86 -0.98
C MET A 578 -30.37 -2.99 -1.79
N LEU A 579 -29.61 -3.67 -2.65
CA LEU A 579 -28.83 -3.01 -3.66
C LEU A 579 -29.54 -3.12 -5.00
N GLY A 580 -29.75 -1.98 -5.65
CA GLY A 580 -30.33 -1.92 -6.98
C GLY A 580 -29.37 -1.29 -7.96
N LEU A 581 -29.25 -1.86 -9.15
CA LEU A 581 -28.64 -1.18 -10.29
C LEU A 581 -29.75 -0.58 -11.14
N LYS A 582 -29.76 0.75 -11.21
CA LYS A 582 -30.66 1.51 -12.06
C LYS A 582 -29.88 2.01 -13.26
N VAL A 583 -30.45 1.86 -14.45
CA VAL A 583 -29.91 2.55 -15.61
C VAL A 583 -31.01 3.39 -16.25
N ALA A 584 -30.80 4.70 -16.27
CA ALA A 584 -31.74 5.66 -16.82
C ALA A 584 -31.01 6.59 -17.77
N ASN A 585 -31.48 6.67 -19.02
CA ASN A 585 -30.84 7.48 -20.07
C ASN A 585 -29.33 7.18 -20.23
N GLY A 586 -28.95 5.90 -20.12
CA GLY A 586 -27.56 5.44 -20.21
C GLY A 586 -26.70 5.70 -18.97
N ARG A 587 -27.22 6.33 -17.90
CA ARG A 587 -26.49 6.53 -16.64
C ARG A 587 -26.73 5.40 -15.66
N VAL A 588 -25.66 4.90 -15.05
CA VAL A 588 -25.74 3.84 -14.03
C VAL A 588 -25.81 4.48 -12.64
N GLY A 589 -26.81 4.09 -11.87
CA GLY A 589 -27.01 4.52 -10.49
C GLY A 589 -27.13 3.32 -9.56
N LEU A 590 -26.68 3.52 -8.32
CA LEU A 590 -26.86 2.59 -7.22
C LEU A 590 -28.08 3.01 -6.40
N LEU A 591 -29.00 2.08 -6.18
CA LEU A 591 -30.12 2.27 -5.26
C LEU A 591 -29.83 1.52 -3.98
N GLU A 592 -29.93 2.23 -2.89
CA GLU A 592 -29.66 1.70 -1.57
C GLU A 592 -30.91 1.85 -0.73
N SER A 593 -31.54 0.74 -0.36
CA SER A 593 -32.65 0.78 0.56
C SER A 593 -32.29 0.03 1.84
N SER A 594 -32.51 0.72 2.94
CA SER A 594 -32.44 0.19 4.29
C SER A 594 -33.75 -0.48 4.69
N SER A 595 -34.67 -0.74 3.75
CA SER A 595 -35.93 -1.43 4.05
C SER A 595 -36.24 -2.47 2.99
N ALA A 596 -37.11 -3.42 3.33
CA ALA A 596 -37.68 -4.40 2.40
C ALA A 596 -38.46 -3.78 1.22
N THR A 597 -38.58 -2.45 1.17
CA THR A 597 -39.31 -1.70 0.16
C THR A 597 -38.42 -0.61 -0.44
N TRP A 598 -38.59 -0.29 -1.71
CA TRP A 598 -37.88 0.82 -2.36
C TRP A 598 -38.35 2.22 -1.91
N LYS A 599 -39.31 2.30 -0.98
CA LYS A 599 -39.92 3.56 -0.53
C LYS A 599 -38.91 4.54 0.08
N TYR A 600 -37.81 4.02 0.63
CA TYR A 600 -36.75 4.80 1.29
C TYR A 600 -35.40 4.66 0.58
N ALA A 601 -35.43 4.23 -0.69
CA ALA A 601 -34.21 4.05 -1.45
C ALA A 601 -33.53 5.39 -1.70
N LYS A 602 -32.24 5.46 -1.41
CA LYS A 602 -31.39 6.56 -1.84
C LYS A 602 -30.74 6.17 -3.17
N GLU A 603 -30.92 7.02 -4.18
CA GLU A 603 -30.21 6.89 -5.44
C GLU A 603 -28.87 7.61 -5.34
N VAL A 604 -27.80 6.89 -5.65
CA VAL A 604 -26.44 7.41 -5.78
C VAL A 604 -26.10 7.32 -7.27
N ASP A 605 -26.02 8.47 -7.94
CA ASP A 605 -25.48 8.54 -9.30
C ASP A 605 -23.99 8.18 -9.22
N LEU A 606 -23.60 7.14 -9.95
CA LEU A 606 -22.22 6.64 -9.93
C LEU A 606 -21.31 7.41 -10.89
N GLY A 607 -21.86 8.36 -11.66
CA GLY A 607 -21.09 9.19 -12.61
C GLY A 607 -20.57 8.43 -13.84
N VAL A 608 -21.02 7.19 -14.04
CA VAL A 608 -20.66 6.36 -15.19
C VAL A 608 -21.86 6.15 -16.12
N SER A 609 -21.56 5.93 -17.39
CA SER A 609 -22.56 5.65 -18.42
C SER A 609 -22.27 4.33 -19.13
N ALA A 610 -23.32 3.56 -19.38
CA ALA A 610 -23.28 2.39 -20.24
C ALA A 610 -23.91 2.73 -21.60
N ALA A 611 -23.23 2.37 -22.68
CA ALA A 611 -23.79 2.50 -24.02
C ALA A 611 -24.83 1.40 -24.29
N LEU A 612 -25.88 1.75 -25.03
CA LEU A 612 -26.86 0.76 -25.47
C LEU A 612 -26.20 -0.23 -26.45
N GLY A 613 -26.45 -1.53 -26.25
CA GLY A 613 -25.92 -2.62 -27.05
C GLY A 613 -24.51 -3.07 -26.67
N GLU A 614 -23.87 -2.43 -25.68
CA GLU A 614 -22.54 -2.82 -25.21
C GLU A 614 -22.63 -3.56 -23.86
N TRP A 615 -21.81 -4.60 -23.73
CA TRP A 615 -21.61 -5.30 -22.46
C TRP A 615 -20.74 -4.47 -21.53
N PHE A 616 -21.11 -4.44 -20.26
CA PHE A 616 -20.31 -3.85 -19.19
C PHE A 616 -20.35 -4.75 -17.95
N ASN A 617 -19.27 -4.75 -17.19
CA ASN A 617 -19.14 -5.48 -15.96
C ASN A 617 -19.52 -4.58 -14.77
N VAL A 618 -20.32 -5.11 -13.85
CA VAL A 618 -20.56 -4.49 -12.55
C VAL A 618 -20.20 -5.47 -11.46
N ARG A 619 -19.38 -5.01 -10.51
CA ARG A 619 -19.07 -5.77 -9.29
C ARG A 619 -19.39 -4.93 -8.07
N VAL A 620 -20.04 -5.53 -7.09
CA VAL A 620 -20.38 -4.91 -5.82
C VAL A 620 -19.90 -5.79 -4.69
N GLU A 621 -19.11 -5.20 -3.80
CA GLU A 621 -18.64 -5.87 -2.60
C GLU A 621 -19.28 -5.21 -1.38
N TYR A 622 -20.08 -5.99 -0.65
CA TYR A 622 -20.72 -5.58 0.59
C TYR A 622 -19.98 -6.21 1.78
N TYR A 623 -19.27 -5.38 2.53
CA TYR A 623 -18.58 -5.77 3.74
C TYR A 623 -19.53 -5.60 4.93
N VAL A 624 -19.83 -6.71 5.59
CA VAL A 624 -20.74 -6.72 6.74
C VAL A 624 -20.06 -6.03 7.91
N GLY A 625 -20.75 -5.08 8.54
CA GLY A 625 -20.25 -4.34 9.68
C GLY A 625 -21.39 -3.64 10.43
N ASP A 626 -21.04 -2.91 11.47
CA ASP A 626 -21.92 -1.94 12.14
C ASP A 626 -21.99 -0.60 11.40
N ARG A 627 -22.62 0.41 12.03
CA ARG A 627 -22.77 1.76 11.45
C ARG A 627 -21.46 2.40 10.99
N ASP A 628 -20.38 2.13 11.72
CA ASP A 628 -19.10 2.78 11.48
C ASP A 628 -18.15 1.89 10.65
N SER A 629 -18.51 0.62 10.43
CA SER A 629 -17.68 -0.38 9.77
C SER A 629 -18.27 -1.02 8.51
N VAL A 630 -19.56 -0.86 8.22
CA VAL A 630 -20.13 -1.31 6.94
C VAL A 630 -19.44 -0.57 5.78
N ARG A 631 -19.22 -1.27 4.66
CA ARG A 631 -18.74 -0.64 3.43
C ARG A 631 -19.25 -1.36 2.21
N ILE A 632 -19.60 -0.60 1.19
CA ILE A 632 -20.04 -1.08 -0.11
C ILE A 632 -19.12 -0.47 -1.14
N MET A 633 -18.48 -1.32 -1.91
CA MET A 633 -17.58 -0.92 -2.98
C MET A 633 -18.23 -1.30 -4.31
N VAL A 634 -18.32 -0.33 -5.22
CA VAL A 634 -18.91 -0.53 -6.54
C VAL A 634 -17.85 -0.35 -7.61
N TYR A 635 -17.74 -1.37 -8.44
CA TYR A 635 -16.82 -1.46 -9.56
C TYR A 635 -17.61 -1.45 -10.86
N PHE A 636 -17.08 -0.77 -11.87
CA PHE A 636 -17.62 -0.75 -13.23
C PHE A 636 -16.48 -0.99 -14.21
N ASN A 637 -16.60 -2.04 -15.04
CA ASN A 637 -15.53 -2.50 -15.93
C ASN A 637 -14.18 -2.69 -15.19
N GLY A 638 -14.24 -3.24 -13.97
CA GLY A 638 -13.08 -3.46 -13.12
C GLY A 638 -12.54 -2.23 -12.38
N GLU A 639 -13.02 -1.02 -12.70
CA GLU A 639 -12.60 0.20 -12.01
C GLU A 639 -13.47 0.47 -10.78
N LEU A 640 -12.86 0.81 -9.64
CA LEU A 640 -13.59 1.23 -8.44
C LEU A 640 -14.15 2.64 -8.64
N ILE A 641 -15.48 2.77 -8.71
CA ILE A 641 -16.15 4.04 -9.01
C ILE A 641 -16.88 4.65 -7.81
N ALA A 642 -17.24 3.84 -6.81
CA ALA A 642 -17.85 4.35 -5.58
C ALA A 642 -17.50 3.53 -4.35
N ILE A 643 -17.41 4.23 -3.22
CA ILE A 643 -17.38 3.65 -1.88
C ILE A 643 -18.48 4.33 -1.06
N THR A 644 -19.29 3.55 -0.38
CA THR A 644 -20.33 4.06 0.52
C THR A 644 -20.42 3.22 1.78
N ASP A 645 -20.82 3.86 2.86
CA ASP A 645 -20.94 3.36 4.22
C ASP A 645 -22.39 3.44 4.72
N ASN A 646 -23.36 3.50 3.80
CA ASN A 646 -24.77 3.63 4.16
C ASN A 646 -25.25 2.37 4.90
N TYR A 647 -25.20 2.45 6.23
CA TYR A 647 -25.63 1.42 7.17
C TYR A 647 -27.15 1.41 7.36
N TYR A 648 -27.73 0.21 7.43
CA TYR A 648 -29.08 0.03 7.97
C TYR A 648 -29.00 -0.46 9.42
N ASP A 649 -29.59 0.29 10.35
CA ASP A 649 -29.86 -0.21 11.70
C ASP A 649 -31.22 -0.93 11.71
N PRO A 650 -31.28 -2.27 11.84
CA PRO A 650 -32.55 -3.00 11.89
C PRO A 650 -33.36 -2.70 13.16
N LYS A 651 -32.82 -2.00 14.16
CA LYS A 651 -33.49 -1.67 15.42
C LYS A 651 -33.85 -0.19 15.59
N GLY A 652 -33.38 0.68 14.70
CA GLY A 652 -33.57 2.13 14.79
C GLY A 652 -32.55 2.81 15.70
#